data_AF-A0A8H7AUW0-F1
#
_entry.id   AF-A0A8H7AUW0-F1
#
_cell.length_a   1.000
_cell.length_b   1.000
_cell.length_c   1.000
_cell.angle_alpha   90.00
_cell.angle_beta   90.00
_cell.angle_gamma   90.00
#
_symmetry.space_group_name_H-M   'P 1'
#
loop_
_entity.id
_entity.type
_entity.pdbx_description
1 polymer ?
#
loop_
_entity_poly.entity_id
_entity_poly.type
_entity_poly.pdbx_seq_one_letter_code
_entity_poly.pdbx_strand_id
1 'polypeptide(L)'
;MSSQDPPYDPYIPSGGAGGQQGGQNGNHRTAALQAEIDSTVGIMRDNINKVSERGARLDSLQDKTDNLAVSAQGFRRGANRVRKQMWWKDMKMRMCLIVGIIILLIVIIVPSVVATQKNVHRVEGGVSPLHSRWIKVAQGPSSKQLLLGSDRVTMQSIVRAGRVAAARSSHRALASQTPRALSRALVATTTPSSRLYTTSKDGRNSSIYAAFLNLLASSSSRREVDQYLGQFRSVSPHQFAVVKVGGAILTDHLEELCFALQQLHAIGLYPIIVHGAGPQMNQLLLDSGVEPDFIDGIRVTDKKTLGIARKLFLEANMDLVMTLKRDWGVPARPITAGALQADYLDKDKWKYVGNITNVNKRQIMDALENKELPILCSMGETLDGQILNINADVAAAALAREFQPLKVIYLSEKGGLFNAESKLIPHINLEGEYDTYMKQSWVRYGTKLKIVEAKKLLDGLPRTSSVAITHPSNLGKELFTHTGSGTLIRNGGSVKETSTFEDLDLSALSQAIMKSRAVEASDAVNKYIQNLKNRPFEVFHDDSMGVVAVVYPPTAEGEFAQLSHFSMTKDAFLNNLNDLVFQRMKQKYPKMYWIVDDQPQNYVKWHLEKTDGFLRREKEVFCWWGAAESSEIFGLLENYQKQGRSMLKDSLDAQFRRAADFVASLKQGQQTRGYATMARQSARPQLGQNRTIPASTRGFATTASRSMDTTNPNPPYGIKHKHRDYPAKVALIGARGYTGQALIDLLNKHPNMDLRHVSSRELAGKKLEGYTKRQITYENLSAEDVEKMAENSEVDCWVMALPNGVCKPFVDAINKSGKDTVIVDLSADYRFDETWTYGLPELIERSKISDATRIANPGCYATAAQLGIAPLLEFIGGQPTVFGVSGYSGAGTKPSPKNDVKNLENNLIPYSLTDHIHEKEISKQLGTEVAFIPHVAVWFQGIHHTISIPLNRTMTSRDIRNIYQDRYAGEKLVKIVGESPLVKNISGKHGVEIGGFAVHSSGKRVVVNATIDNLLKGAATQCLQNMNLALGYGEYDGIPY
;
A
#
# COMPACT_ATOMS: atom_id res chain seq x y z
N MET A 1 -46.34 -27.19 -15.44
CA MET A 1 -47.63 -26.92 -14.77
C MET A 1 -47.41 -27.22 -13.29
N SER A 2 -47.09 -26.26 -12.41
CA SER A 2 -47.76 -24.98 -12.06
C SER A 2 -48.89 -25.15 -11.03
N SER A 3 -48.52 -25.13 -9.75
CA SER A 3 -49.38 -24.84 -8.62
C SER A 3 -48.62 -23.93 -7.66
N GLN A 4 -49.01 -22.65 -7.63
CA GLN A 4 -48.60 -21.69 -6.60
C GLN A 4 -49.86 -20.97 -6.15
N ASP A 5 -50.15 -21.05 -4.84
CA ASP A 5 -51.24 -20.32 -4.22
C ASP A 5 -50.92 -18.81 -4.11
N PRO A 6 -51.94 -17.94 -4.13
CA PRO A 6 -51.75 -16.50 -4.00
C PRO A 6 -51.40 -16.10 -2.55
N PRO A 7 -50.70 -14.95 -2.35
CA PRO A 7 -50.31 -14.49 -1.02
C PRO A 7 -51.48 -13.96 -0.20
N TYR A 8 -51.40 -14.17 1.12
CA TYR A 8 -52.37 -13.76 2.13
C TYR A 8 -52.36 -12.24 2.37
N ASP A 9 -53.53 -11.58 2.26
CA ASP A 9 -53.75 -10.17 2.61
C ASP A 9 -54.44 -10.07 3.99
N PRO A 10 -53.79 -9.49 5.02
CA PRO A 10 -54.33 -9.41 6.37
C PRO A 10 -55.42 -8.32 6.57
N TYR A 11 -55.83 -7.58 5.53
CA TYR A 11 -56.80 -6.49 5.66
C TYR A 11 -58.20 -6.77 5.08
N ILE A 12 -58.46 -8.01 4.65
CA ILE A 12 -59.78 -8.45 4.15
C ILE A 12 -60.44 -9.41 5.16
N PRO A 13 -61.55 -9.05 5.82
CA PRO A 13 -62.28 -9.96 6.69
C PRO A 13 -62.92 -11.12 5.91
N SER A 14 -62.57 -12.36 6.25
CA SER A 14 -63.14 -13.56 5.66
C SER A 14 -64.58 -13.78 6.13
N GLY A 15 -65.57 -13.46 5.29
CA GLY A 15 -66.99 -13.70 5.58
C GLY A 15 -67.38 -15.17 5.46
N GLY A 16 -67.57 -15.85 6.59
CA GLY A 16 -68.16 -17.20 6.65
C GLY A 16 -69.68 -17.15 6.71
N ALA A 17 -70.36 -17.93 5.87
CA ALA A 17 -71.82 -17.99 5.82
C ALA A 17 -72.41 -19.01 6.82
N GLY A 18 -73.55 -18.67 7.44
CA GLY A 18 -74.36 -19.65 8.17
C GLY A 18 -75.51 -19.04 9.00
N GLY A 19 -76.71 -19.64 8.88
CA GLY A 19 -77.80 -19.48 9.85
C GLY A 19 -78.87 -18.43 9.53
N GLN A 20 -80.13 -18.80 9.77
CA GLN A 20 -81.33 -18.01 9.46
C GLN A 20 -82.14 -17.75 10.76
N GLN A 21 -82.99 -16.72 10.73
CA GLN A 21 -84.09 -16.40 11.67
C GLN A 21 -83.74 -15.69 13.02
N GLY A 22 -84.50 -14.61 13.31
CA GLY A 22 -84.79 -14.16 14.68
C GLY A 22 -84.64 -12.65 14.97
N GLY A 23 -85.77 -11.94 15.15
CA GLY A 23 -85.86 -10.79 16.07
C GLY A 23 -85.54 -9.37 15.56
N GLN A 24 -86.58 -8.64 15.13
CA GLN A 24 -86.52 -7.17 15.04
C GLN A 24 -86.40 -6.56 16.46
N ASN A 25 -85.19 -6.11 16.85
CA ASN A 25 -84.94 -4.95 17.74
C ASN A 25 -83.44 -4.69 18.05
N GLY A 26 -82.50 -5.51 17.57
CA GLY A 26 -81.06 -5.30 17.81
C GLY A 26 -80.39 -4.19 16.99
N ASN A 27 -80.91 -3.88 15.79
CA ASN A 27 -80.15 -3.16 14.76
C ASN A 27 -79.79 -1.71 15.08
N HIS A 28 -80.55 -0.98 15.91
CA HIS A 28 -80.21 0.42 16.18
C HIS A 28 -79.00 0.58 17.12
N ARG A 29 -78.79 -0.35 18.07
CA ARG A 29 -77.60 -0.30 18.94
C ARG A 29 -76.34 -0.78 18.23
N THR A 30 -76.42 -1.83 17.41
CA THR A 30 -75.25 -2.31 16.65
C THR A 30 -74.83 -1.32 15.55
N ALA A 31 -75.78 -0.71 14.83
CA ALA A 31 -75.46 0.33 13.85
C ALA A 31 -74.90 1.61 14.51
N ALA A 32 -75.43 2.03 15.66
CA ALA A 32 -74.87 3.15 16.41
C ALA A 32 -73.45 2.86 16.92
N LEU A 33 -73.22 1.66 17.47
CA LEU A 33 -71.90 1.24 17.95
C LEU A 33 -70.88 1.13 16.79
N GLN A 34 -71.30 0.65 15.62
CA GLN A 34 -70.44 0.61 14.44
C GLN A 34 -70.08 2.01 13.94
N ALA A 35 -71.05 2.94 13.89
CA ALA A 35 -70.79 4.34 13.55
C ALA A 35 -69.91 5.05 14.59
N GLU A 36 -70.02 4.71 15.86
CA GLU A 36 -69.15 5.21 16.94
C GLU A 36 -67.73 4.64 16.84
N ILE A 37 -67.56 3.36 16.48
CA ILE A 37 -66.27 2.74 16.19
C ILE A 37 -65.63 3.39 14.96
N ASP A 38 -66.38 3.56 13.85
CA ASP A 38 -65.86 4.17 12.62
C ASP A 38 -65.51 5.66 12.82
N SER A 39 -66.31 6.39 13.63
CA SER A 39 -66.00 7.74 14.10
C SER A 39 -64.71 7.76 14.95
N THR A 40 -64.57 6.81 15.88
CA THR A 40 -63.37 6.70 16.73
C THR A 40 -62.13 6.33 15.91
N VAL A 41 -62.25 5.45 14.90
CA VAL A 41 -61.18 5.12 13.95
C VAL A 41 -60.84 6.32 13.06
N GLY A 42 -61.84 7.11 12.64
CA GLY A 42 -61.64 8.39 11.96
C GLY A 42 -60.85 9.38 12.82
N ILE A 43 -61.28 9.59 14.07
CA ILE A 43 -60.60 10.44 15.06
C ILE A 43 -59.19 9.92 15.37
N MET A 44 -58.97 8.61 15.44
CA MET A 44 -57.63 8.03 15.60
C MET A 44 -56.74 8.23 14.37
N ARG A 45 -57.25 8.07 13.15
CA ARG A 45 -56.51 8.40 11.91
C ARG A 45 -56.15 9.88 11.86
N ASP A 46 -57.09 10.75 12.18
CA ASP A 46 -56.87 12.20 12.25
C ASP A 46 -55.86 12.59 13.32
N ASN A 47 -55.91 11.95 14.50
CA ASN A 47 -54.93 12.16 15.56
C ASN A 47 -53.55 11.59 15.19
N ILE A 48 -53.47 10.46 14.50
CA ILE A 48 -52.20 9.91 13.97
C ILE A 48 -51.60 10.86 12.93
N ASN A 49 -52.42 11.40 12.01
CA ASN A 49 -51.98 12.39 11.04
C ASN A 49 -51.52 13.69 11.73
N LYS A 50 -52.29 14.22 12.69
CA LYS A 50 -51.92 15.41 13.48
C LYS A 50 -50.69 15.18 14.37
N VAL A 51 -50.46 13.96 14.86
CA VAL A 51 -49.23 13.58 15.58
C VAL A 51 -48.05 13.44 14.62
N SER A 52 -48.26 12.95 13.41
CA SER A 52 -47.25 12.91 12.33
C SER A 52 -46.85 14.33 11.90
N GLU A 53 -47.80 15.23 11.70
CA GLU A 53 -47.56 16.66 11.42
C GLU A 53 -46.82 17.34 12.58
N ARG A 54 -47.22 17.08 13.83
CA ARG A 54 -46.49 17.56 15.02
C ARG A 54 -45.08 17.01 15.09
N GLY A 55 -44.87 15.74 14.71
CA GLY A 55 -43.56 15.10 14.60
C GLY A 55 -42.68 15.78 13.55
N ALA A 56 -43.18 15.96 12.33
CA ALA A 56 -42.46 16.67 11.26
C ALA A 56 -42.15 18.13 11.62
N ARG A 57 -43.06 18.80 12.34
CA ARG A 57 -42.87 20.18 12.81
C ARG A 57 -41.83 20.25 13.95
N LEU A 58 -41.80 19.26 14.84
CA LEU A 58 -40.78 19.08 15.88
C LEU A 58 -39.41 18.77 15.26
N ASP A 59 -39.31 17.88 14.27
CA ASP A 59 -38.08 17.61 13.54
C ASP A 59 -37.57 18.90 12.85
N SER A 60 -38.45 19.71 12.25
CA SER A 60 -38.06 21.02 11.68
C SER A 60 -37.56 22.03 12.72
N LEU A 61 -38.05 21.95 13.97
CA LEU A 61 -37.61 22.79 15.08
C LEU A 61 -36.29 22.28 15.68
N GLN A 62 -36.11 20.96 15.75
CA GLN A 62 -34.89 20.30 16.18
C GLN A 62 -33.75 20.56 15.18
N ASP A 63 -33.99 20.38 13.87
CA ASP A 63 -33.03 20.74 12.81
C ASP A 63 -32.70 22.23 12.84
N LYS A 64 -33.66 23.13 13.13
CA LYS A 64 -33.37 24.57 13.32
C LYS A 64 -32.51 24.82 14.56
N THR A 65 -32.72 24.08 15.64
CA THR A 65 -31.96 24.19 16.89
C THR A 65 -30.53 23.65 16.72
N ASP A 66 -30.36 22.53 16.03
CA ASP A 66 -29.06 21.94 15.70
C ASP A 66 -28.30 22.84 14.71
N ASN A 67 -28.96 23.40 13.70
CA ASN A 67 -28.37 24.39 12.80
C ASN A 67 -27.97 25.69 13.52
N LEU A 68 -28.72 26.13 14.53
CA LEU A 68 -28.34 27.25 15.40
C LEU A 68 -27.11 26.91 16.25
N ALA A 69 -27.01 25.69 16.79
CA ALA A 69 -25.86 25.24 17.54
C ALA A 69 -24.59 25.13 16.67
N VAL A 70 -24.71 24.62 15.45
CA VAL A 70 -23.64 24.56 14.45
C VAL A 70 -23.22 25.97 14.01
N SER A 71 -24.17 26.85 13.74
CA SER A 71 -23.92 28.26 13.38
C SER A 71 -23.19 29.02 14.50
N ALA A 72 -23.58 28.81 15.76
CA ALA A 72 -22.90 29.38 16.92
C ALA A 72 -21.45 28.86 17.06
N GLN A 73 -21.19 27.59 16.77
CA GLN A 73 -19.82 27.07 16.72
C GLN A 73 -19.02 27.64 15.53
N GLY A 74 -19.63 27.80 14.36
CA GLY A 74 -19.03 28.45 13.19
C GLY A 74 -18.62 29.89 13.49
N PHE A 75 -19.51 30.67 14.10
CA PHE A 75 -19.23 32.04 14.54
C PHE A 75 -18.07 32.10 15.56
N ARG A 76 -18.04 31.17 16.53
CA ARG A 76 -16.95 31.06 17.51
C ARG A 76 -15.60 30.70 16.87
N ARG A 77 -15.59 29.88 15.81
CA ARG A 77 -14.38 29.58 15.01
C ARG A 77 -13.94 30.79 14.18
N GLY A 78 -14.87 31.50 13.55
CA GLY A 78 -14.62 32.74 12.80
C GLY A 78 -14.00 33.84 13.66
N ALA A 79 -14.57 34.10 14.84
CA ALA A 79 -14.05 35.06 15.81
C ALA A 79 -12.60 34.73 16.24
N ASN A 80 -12.30 33.45 16.49
CA ASN A 80 -10.94 33.01 16.83
C ASN A 80 -9.95 33.16 15.66
N ARG A 81 -10.39 33.01 14.40
CA ARG A 81 -9.56 33.27 13.20
C ARG A 81 -9.20 34.75 13.08
N VAL A 82 -10.19 35.65 13.26
CA VAL A 82 -9.98 37.11 13.26
C VAL A 82 -9.05 37.51 14.42
N ARG A 83 -9.29 36.99 15.63
CA ARG A 83 -8.43 37.25 16.81
C ARG A 83 -6.98 36.85 16.58
N LYS A 84 -6.71 35.69 15.95
CA LYS A 84 -5.35 35.29 15.55
C LYS A 84 -4.75 36.23 14.50
N GLN A 85 -5.50 36.66 13.48
CA GLN A 85 -5.00 37.61 12.48
C GLN A 85 -4.66 38.98 13.07
N MET A 86 -5.49 39.50 14.00
CA MET A 86 -5.22 40.75 14.71
C MET A 86 -3.99 40.62 15.61
N TRP A 87 -3.83 39.51 16.33
CA TRP A 87 -2.63 39.23 17.13
C TRP A 87 -1.35 39.21 16.29
N TRP A 88 -1.37 38.58 15.12
CA TRP A 88 -0.23 38.58 14.19
C TRP A 88 0.09 39.97 13.60
N LYS A 89 -0.92 40.82 13.38
CA LYS A 89 -0.70 42.23 12.98
C LYS A 89 -0.06 43.02 14.13
N ASP A 90 -0.57 42.87 15.35
CA ASP A 90 -0.06 43.58 16.52
C ASP A 90 1.39 43.16 16.86
N MET A 91 1.69 41.86 16.78
CA MET A 91 3.05 41.33 16.95
C MET A 91 4.03 41.86 15.89
N LYS A 92 3.60 41.99 14.63
CA LYS A 92 4.40 42.61 13.56
C LYS A 92 4.67 44.09 13.82
N MET A 93 3.67 44.85 14.27
CA MET A 93 3.86 46.26 14.63
C MET A 93 4.81 46.44 15.82
N ARG A 94 4.71 45.59 16.86
CA ARG A 94 5.64 45.58 17.99
C ARG A 94 7.07 45.26 17.56
N MET A 95 7.27 44.29 16.68
CA MET A 95 8.58 43.97 16.09
C MET A 95 9.18 45.16 15.33
N CYS A 96 8.40 45.86 14.50
CA CYS A 96 8.85 47.05 13.79
C CYS A 96 9.24 48.19 14.74
N LEU A 97 8.48 48.41 15.83
CA LEU A 97 8.83 49.38 16.86
C LEU A 97 10.14 49.03 17.58
N ILE A 98 10.35 47.77 17.95
CA ILE A 98 11.61 47.32 18.58
C ILE A 98 12.81 47.55 17.65
N VAL A 99 12.69 47.19 16.37
CA VAL A 99 13.76 47.44 15.38
C VAL A 99 14.01 48.95 15.21
N GLY A 100 12.96 49.78 15.18
CA GLY A 100 13.09 51.23 15.14
C GLY A 100 13.82 51.82 16.36
N ILE A 101 13.51 51.34 17.57
CA ILE A 101 14.19 51.74 18.81
C ILE A 101 15.67 51.32 18.80
N ILE A 102 15.99 50.11 18.33
CA ILE A 102 17.38 49.65 18.20
C ILE A 102 18.16 50.53 17.22
N ILE A 103 17.57 50.88 16.07
CA ILE A 103 18.21 51.80 15.10
C ILE A 103 18.40 53.19 15.72
N LEU A 104 17.41 53.72 16.43
CA LEU A 104 17.52 55.00 17.14
C LEU A 104 18.65 54.99 18.18
N LEU A 105 18.75 53.93 18.98
CA LEU A 105 19.81 53.75 19.98
C LEU A 105 21.19 53.68 19.31
N ILE A 106 21.34 52.96 18.19
CA ILE A 106 22.60 52.92 17.42
C ILE A 106 22.95 54.33 16.90
N VAL A 107 21.98 55.07 16.35
CA VAL A 107 22.17 56.44 15.83
C VAL A 107 22.51 57.45 16.93
N ILE A 108 22.11 57.23 18.19
CA ILE A 108 22.48 58.08 19.33
C ILE A 108 23.85 57.66 19.91
N ILE A 109 24.05 56.37 20.16
CA ILE A 109 25.23 55.85 20.87
C ILE A 109 26.49 55.97 20.00
N VAL A 110 26.43 55.67 18.70
CA VAL A 110 27.61 55.68 17.83
C VAL A 110 28.25 57.08 17.74
N PRO A 111 27.51 58.18 17.50
CA PRO A 111 28.07 59.53 17.58
C PRO A 111 28.59 59.91 18.97
N SER A 112 27.92 59.53 20.06
CA SER A 112 28.39 59.82 21.42
C SER A 112 29.72 59.11 21.75
N VAL A 113 29.90 57.87 21.30
CA VAL A 113 31.17 57.11 21.46
C VAL A 113 32.28 57.70 20.57
N VAL A 114 31.97 58.10 19.33
CA VAL A 114 32.94 58.74 18.43
C VAL A 114 33.33 60.15 18.93
N ALA A 115 32.41 60.88 19.54
CA ALA A 115 32.69 62.18 20.15
C ALA A 115 33.55 62.06 21.43
N THR A 116 33.29 61.06 22.27
CA THR A 116 34.11 60.82 23.47
C THR A 116 35.53 60.32 23.13
N GLN A 117 35.70 59.48 22.09
CA GLN A 117 37.05 59.10 21.64
C GLN A 117 37.89 60.28 21.10
N LYS A 118 37.28 61.35 20.58
CA LYS A 118 38.02 62.55 20.15
C LYS A 118 38.59 63.40 21.29
N ASN A 119 38.09 63.27 22.52
CA ASN A 119 38.54 64.06 23.67
C ASN A 119 39.59 63.35 24.55
N VAL A 120 39.94 62.09 24.28
CA VAL A 120 40.83 61.27 25.13
C VAL A 120 42.26 61.10 24.53
N HIS A 121 42.56 61.75 23.41
CA HIS A 121 43.91 61.77 22.83
C HIS A 121 44.59 63.14 22.93
N ARG A 122 44.77 63.60 24.17
CA ARG A 122 45.82 64.55 24.54
C ARG A 122 46.34 64.18 25.94
N VAL A 123 47.67 64.15 26.08
CA VAL A 123 48.47 63.77 27.28
C VAL A 123 48.67 62.26 27.50
N GLU A 124 49.90 61.83 27.17
CA GLU A 124 50.85 60.95 27.92
C GLU A 124 50.32 59.83 28.84
N GLY A 125 50.94 58.64 28.98
CA GLY A 125 52.19 58.12 28.40
C GLY A 125 52.89 57.16 29.39
N GLY A 126 53.33 55.98 28.95
CA GLY A 126 54.32 55.15 29.68
C GLY A 126 53.95 53.70 30.09
N VAL A 127 54.79 52.78 29.60
CA VAL A 127 55.18 51.48 30.23
C VAL A 127 54.23 50.26 30.11
N SER A 128 54.84 49.08 30.10
CA SER A 128 54.43 47.75 29.58
C SER A 128 54.63 46.63 30.62
N PRO A 129 54.42 45.31 30.34
CA PRO A 129 53.45 44.59 29.49
C PRO A 129 52.78 43.36 30.22
N LEU A 130 52.10 42.48 29.45
CA LEU A 130 51.74 41.06 29.71
C LEU A 130 50.32 40.69 30.22
N HIS A 131 49.38 40.39 29.29
CA HIS A 131 48.83 39.02 29.11
C HIS A 131 47.82 38.87 27.95
N SER A 132 47.57 37.60 27.55
CA SER A 132 46.44 37.05 26.76
C SER A 132 46.22 37.42 25.26
N ARG A 133 46.76 36.56 24.39
CA ARG A 133 46.07 35.64 23.44
C ARG A 133 44.85 36.12 22.57
N TRP A 134 45.06 36.13 21.24
CA TRP A 134 44.10 36.07 20.09
C TRP A 134 43.06 37.22 19.97
N ILE A 135 42.73 37.85 18.83
CA ILE A 135 42.47 37.36 17.45
C ILE A 135 42.65 38.51 16.39
N LYS A 136 42.98 38.16 15.13
CA LYS A 136 42.77 38.85 13.82
C LYS A 136 43.73 39.92 13.24
N VAL A 137 44.23 39.54 12.05
CA VAL A 137 44.30 40.29 10.77
C VAL A 137 45.40 41.34 10.58
N ALA A 138 46.17 41.13 9.51
CA ALA A 138 47.19 42.02 8.99
C ALA A 138 46.91 42.37 7.52
N GLN A 139 47.11 43.66 7.18
CA GLN A 139 47.56 44.18 5.86
C GLN A 139 46.65 43.94 4.63
N GLY A 140 46.60 44.81 3.62
CA GLY A 140 47.26 46.09 3.34
C GLY A 140 46.64 46.77 2.09
N PRO A 141 46.98 48.02 1.72
CA PRO A 141 46.01 48.89 1.03
C PRO A 141 46.37 49.37 -0.41
N SER A 142 45.35 49.96 -1.05
CA SER A 142 45.41 50.91 -2.18
C SER A 142 45.66 50.30 -3.58
N SER A 143 45.24 50.90 -4.71
CA SER A 143 44.69 52.24 -5.02
C SER A 143 43.81 52.23 -6.28
N LYS A 144 43.11 53.35 -6.54
CA LYS A 144 42.46 53.81 -7.81
C LYS A 144 41.14 53.12 -8.24
N GLN A 145 40.20 53.76 -8.96
CA GLN A 145 39.83 55.18 -9.18
C GLN A 145 38.54 55.20 -10.07
N LEU A 146 37.76 56.30 -10.05
CA LEU A 146 36.56 56.56 -10.91
C LEU A 146 35.31 55.66 -10.69
N LEU A 147 34.08 56.10 -10.95
CA LEU A 147 33.35 57.39 -10.72
C LEU A 147 31.85 57.11 -11.05
N LEU A 148 30.92 57.80 -10.36
CA LEU A 148 29.49 58.09 -10.68
C LEU A 148 28.72 57.21 -11.71
N GLY A 149 27.49 56.74 -11.51
CA GLY A 149 26.46 57.12 -10.54
C GLY A 149 25.49 58.18 -11.08
N SER A 150 24.27 57.78 -11.47
CA SER A 150 23.07 58.65 -11.48
C SER A 150 21.78 57.87 -11.84
N ASP A 151 20.90 57.69 -10.85
CA ASP A 151 19.46 57.69 -11.10
C ASP A 151 18.98 59.14 -11.32
N ARG A 152 17.89 59.33 -12.10
CA ARG A 152 16.63 59.98 -11.64
C ARG A 152 15.67 60.36 -12.79
N VAL A 153 14.40 59.95 -12.63
CA VAL A 153 13.15 60.77 -12.77
C VAL A 153 12.85 61.30 -14.20
N THR A 154 11.66 61.15 -14.81
CA THR A 154 10.36 61.68 -14.32
C THR A 154 9.11 61.03 -14.97
N MET A 155 7.98 61.21 -14.26
CA MET A 155 6.55 60.97 -14.52
C MET A 155 5.91 61.12 -15.93
N GLN A 156 4.76 60.42 -16.07
CA GLN A 156 3.52 60.78 -16.81
C GLN A 156 3.53 60.84 -18.35
N SER A 157 2.38 60.84 -19.07
CA SER A 157 1.18 59.97 -19.08
C SER A 157 0.31 60.30 -20.33
N ILE A 158 -0.70 59.47 -20.67
CA ILE A 158 -1.94 59.83 -21.44
C ILE A 158 -1.92 59.90 -23.01
N VAL A 159 -2.51 58.85 -23.64
CA VAL A 159 -3.62 58.87 -24.66
C VAL A 159 -3.43 59.00 -26.20
N ARG A 160 -3.98 57.97 -26.91
CA ARG A 160 -4.66 57.86 -28.26
C ARG A 160 -3.99 58.19 -29.62
N ALA A 161 -3.78 57.09 -30.39
CA ALA A 161 -4.47 56.70 -31.64
C ALA A 161 -4.33 57.45 -33.00
N GLY A 162 -3.94 56.70 -34.06
CA GLY A 162 -4.79 56.53 -35.27
C GLY A 162 -4.21 56.72 -36.70
N ARG A 163 -4.19 55.62 -37.50
CA ARG A 163 -4.38 55.53 -39.00
C ARG A 163 -3.29 56.16 -39.93
N VAL A 164 -3.06 55.82 -41.23
CA VAL A 164 -3.50 54.74 -42.17
C VAL A 164 -2.63 54.64 -43.47
N ALA A 165 -2.39 53.41 -43.98
CA ALA A 165 -2.20 52.87 -45.38
C ALA A 165 -1.25 53.42 -46.49
N ALA A 166 -0.74 52.47 -47.32
CA ALA A 166 -0.61 52.41 -48.82
C ALA A 166 0.60 51.51 -49.26
N ALA A 167 0.67 50.73 -50.36
CA ALA A 167 -0.30 50.21 -51.37
C ALA A 167 0.29 49.04 -52.26
N ARG A 168 -0.56 48.20 -52.88
CA ARG A 168 -0.53 47.53 -54.25
C ARG A 168 0.74 46.75 -54.75
N SER A 169 0.75 45.45 -55.16
CA SER A 169 0.07 44.62 -56.24
C SER A 169 0.81 44.57 -57.61
N SER A 170 0.92 43.50 -58.45
CA SER A 170 0.44 42.07 -58.48
C SER A 170 0.84 41.29 -59.79
N HIS A 171 0.67 39.94 -59.83
CA HIS A 171 0.60 38.99 -61.01
C HIS A 171 1.93 38.46 -61.68
N ARG A 172 2.17 37.14 -61.97
CA ARG A 172 1.56 36.02 -62.80
C ARG A 172 2.14 35.98 -64.26
N ALA A 173 2.39 34.87 -65.00
CA ALA A 173 2.15 33.42 -64.83
C ALA A 173 2.97 32.49 -65.82
N LEU A 174 3.06 31.18 -65.50
CA LEU A 174 3.03 29.95 -66.37
C LEU A 174 4.00 29.69 -67.56
N ALA A 175 4.62 28.49 -67.58
CA ALA A 175 4.61 27.48 -68.68
C ALA A 175 5.21 26.12 -68.21
N SER A 176 5.06 25.03 -69.00
CA SER A 176 5.28 23.62 -68.60
C SER A 176 6.27 22.83 -69.49
N GLN A 177 6.84 21.72 -68.98
CA GLN A 177 6.99 20.39 -69.66
C GLN A 177 7.77 19.35 -68.81
N THR A 178 7.62 18.07 -69.16
CA THR A 178 8.31 16.84 -68.66
C THR A 178 8.64 15.96 -69.90
N PRO A 179 9.33 14.76 -69.86
CA PRO A 179 9.60 13.85 -68.73
C PRO A 179 10.93 13.03 -68.73
N ARG A 180 11.05 12.11 -67.74
CA ARG A 180 11.93 10.89 -67.66
C ARG A 180 13.45 11.11 -67.46
N ALA A 181 14.21 10.24 -66.78
CA ALA A 181 13.95 8.89 -66.22
C ALA A 181 14.89 8.52 -65.03
N LEU A 182 14.41 7.62 -64.13
CA LEU A 182 15.12 6.61 -63.30
C LEU A 182 16.31 7.05 -62.36
N SER A 183 16.70 6.35 -61.28
CA SER A 183 16.00 5.54 -60.24
C SER A 183 17.03 5.12 -59.17
N ARG A 184 16.74 5.33 -57.86
CA ARG A 184 17.52 4.87 -56.67
C ARG A 184 18.99 5.40 -56.58
N ALA A 185 19.56 5.72 -55.43
CA ALA A 185 19.15 5.64 -54.03
C ALA A 185 19.83 6.79 -53.25
N LEU A 186 19.17 7.35 -52.22
CA LEU A 186 19.73 8.48 -51.46
C LEU A 186 19.93 8.15 -49.98
N VAL A 187 21.20 8.22 -49.57
CA VAL A 187 21.62 8.48 -48.19
C VAL A 187 21.68 10.00 -48.01
N ALA A 188 20.95 10.53 -47.02
CA ALA A 188 21.17 11.85 -46.40
C ALA A 188 20.32 11.90 -45.11
N THR A 189 20.91 11.92 -43.91
CA THR A 189 21.40 13.12 -43.20
C THR A 189 20.41 14.29 -43.18
N THR A 190 19.67 14.45 -42.07
CA THR A 190 18.85 15.63 -41.78
C THR A 190 19.09 16.13 -40.35
N THR A 191 19.80 17.25 -40.23
CA THR A 191 19.74 18.16 -39.07
C THR A 191 18.70 19.28 -39.36
N PRO A 192 18.27 20.07 -38.37
CA PRO A 192 17.51 19.59 -37.22
C PRO A 192 16.18 20.38 -37.07
N SER A 193 15.03 19.72 -37.15
CA SER A 193 13.76 20.35 -36.79
C SER A 193 13.60 20.42 -35.27
N SER A 194 13.31 21.62 -34.76
CA SER A 194 12.97 21.88 -33.36
C SER A 194 11.74 21.08 -32.93
N ARG A 195 11.95 20.01 -32.15
CA ARG A 195 10.84 19.29 -31.51
C ARG A 195 10.29 20.11 -30.35
N LEU A 196 9.00 20.40 -30.42
CA LEU A 196 8.22 20.92 -29.30
C LEU A 196 8.32 19.96 -28.10
N TYR A 197 8.70 20.48 -26.94
CA TYR A 197 8.67 19.74 -25.68
C TYR A 197 7.23 19.39 -25.31
N THR A 198 6.81 18.16 -25.56
CA THR A 198 5.61 17.59 -24.95
C THR A 198 5.93 17.26 -23.49
N THR A 199 5.53 18.12 -22.56
CA THR A 199 5.68 17.87 -21.13
C THR A 199 4.77 16.72 -20.70
N SER A 200 5.35 15.62 -20.22
CA SER A 200 4.61 14.43 -19.80
C SER A 200 3.80 14.70 -18.53
N LYS A 201 2.49 14.91 -18.69
CA LYS A 201 1.55 15.16 -17.58
C LYS A 201 1.44 14.00 -16.58
N ASP A 202 1.77 12.78 -17.01
CA ASP A 202 1.59 11.54 -16.22
C ASP A 202 2.46 11.45 -14.96
N GLY A 203 3.60 12.16 -14.89
CA GLY A 203 4.51 12.09 -13.74
C GLY A 203 3.90 12.54 -12.41
N ARG A 204 2.91 13.45 -12.43
CA ARG A 204 2.23 13.92 -11.20
C ARG A 204 1.20 12.93 -10.68
N ASN A 205 0.50 12.23 -11.57
CA ASN A 205 -0.53 11.28 -11.16
C ASN A 205 0.09 10.10 -10.40
N SER A 206 1.29 9.67 -10.78
CA SER A 206 2.00 8.57 -10.09
C SER A 206 2.43 8.89 -8.65
N SER A 207 2.71 10.16 -8.30
CA SER A 207 3.08 10.51 -6.92
C SER A 207 1.86 10.70 -6.03
N ILE A 208 0.78 11.29 -6.56
CA ILE A 208 -0.52 11.39 -5.87
C ILE A 208 -1.08 9.99 -5.60
N TYR A 209 -0.99 9.08 -6.57
CA TYR A 209 -1.33 7.65 -6.43
C TYR A 209 -0.61 7.02 -5.23
N ALA A 210 0.73 7.10 -5.19
CA ALA A 210 1.52 6.51 -4.12
C ALA A 210 1.25 7.15 -2.74
N ALA A 211 1.05 8.47 -2.69
CA ALA A 211 0.69 9.18 -1.46
C ALA A 211 -0.69 8.76 -0.93
N PHE A 212 -1.68 8.61 -1.81
CA PHE A 212 -3.02 8.16 -1.44
C PHE A 212 -3.02 6.70 -0.95
N LEU A 213 -2.31 5.79 -1.62
CA LEU A 213 -2.18 4.41 -1.14
C LEU A 213 -1.49 4.33 0.23
N ASN A 214 -0.46 5.14 0.47
CA ASN A 214 0.19 5.20 1.78
C ASN A 214 -0.73 5.81 2.86
N LEU A 215 -1.58 6.78 2.50
CA LEU A 215 -2.58 7.35 3.41
C LEU A 215 -3.65 6.30 3.79
N LEU A 216 -4.21 5.59 2.81
CA LEU A 216 -5.18 4.52 3.08
C LEU A 216 -4.56 3.37 3.89
N ALA A 217 -3.34 2.93 3.51
CA ALA A 217 -2.59 1.89 4.20
C ALA A 217 -2.07 2.30 5.60
N SER A 218 -2.22 3.57 6.00
CA SER A 218 -2.03 4.01 7.38
C SER A 218 -3.26 3.77 8.26
N SER A 219 -4.44 3.61 7.63
CA SER A 219 -5.74 3.44 8.32
C SER A 219 -6.37 2.05 8.16
N SER A 220 -5.92 1.25 7.20
CA SER A 220 -6.23 -0.18 7.12
C SER A 220 -5.09 -0.97 6.48
N SER A 221 -5.23 -2.28 6.28
CA SER A 221 -4.13 -3.09 5.75
C SER A 221 -3.83 -2.76 4.29
N ARG A 222 -2.55 -2.59 3.93
CA ARG A 222 -2.14 -2.27 2.54
C ARG A 222 -2.66 -3.31 1.53
N ARG A 223 -2.70 -4.57 1.95
CA ARG A 223 -3.14 -5.74 1.17
C ARG A 223 -4.62 -5.65 0.76
N GLU A 224 -5.45 -5.11 1.65
CA GLU A 224 -6.90 -4.89 1.47
C GLU A 224 -7.16 -3.73 0.50
N VAL A 225 -6.43 -2.61 0.65
CA VAL A 225 -6.49 -1.48 -0.28
C VAL A 225 -6.10 -1.92 -1.70
N ASP A 226 -4.98 -2.63 -1.84
CA ASP A 226 -4.53 -3.16 -3.14
C ASP A 226 -5.50 -4.22 -3.72
N GLN A 227 -6.21 -4.97 -2.87
CA GLN A 227 -7.19 -5.98 -3.30
C GLN A 227 -8.51 -5.34 -3.79
N TYR A 228 -9.03 -4.32 -3.10
CA TYR A 228 -10.15 -3.51 -3.59
C TYR A 228 -9.81 -2.79 -4.90
N LEU A 229 -8.60 -2.24 -5.02
CA LEU A 229 -8.13 -1.63 -6.28
C LEU A 229 -8.05 -2.64 -7.43
N GLY A 230 -7.67 -3.89 -7.14
CA GLY A 230 -7.75 -4.99 -8.11
C GLY A 230 -9.18 -5.24 -8.58
N GLN A 231 -10.15 -5.28 -7.65
CA GLN A 231 -11.56 -5.48 -7.96
C GLN A 231 -12.14 -4.33 -8.79
N PHE A 232 -11.95 -3.07 -8.37
CA PHE A 232 -12.47 -1.91 -9.10
C PHE A 232 -11.81 -1.68 -10.48
N ARG A 233 -10.58 -2.18 -10.70
CA ARG A 233 -9.92 -2.17 -12.01
C ARG A 233 -10.32 -3.33 -12.92
N SER A 234 -10.96 -4.36 -12.37
CA SER A 234 -11.45 -5.52 -13.15
C SER A 234 -12.83 -5.29 -13.78
N VAL A 235 -13.57 -4.28 -13.32
CA VAL A 235 -14.87 -3.89 -13.88
C VAL A 235 -14.75 -2.72 -14.86
N SER A 236 -15.75 -2.55 -15.71
CA SER A 236 -15.79 -1.41 -16.63
C SER A 236 -15.93 -0.09 -15.86
N PRO A 237 -15.36 1.04 -16.34
CA PRO A 237 -15.40 2.32 -15.61
C PRO A 237 -16.80 2.79 -15.17
N HIS A 238 -17.83 2.50 -15.97
CA HIS A 238 -19.23 2.84 -15.67
C HIS A 238 -19.87 1.96 -14.57
N GLN A 239 -19.27 0.81 -14.24
CA GLN A 239 -19.70 -0.10 -13.18
C GLN A 239 -18.98 0.19 -11.84
N PHE A 240 -18.13 1.23 -11.76
CA PHE A 240 -17.41 1.55 -10.54
C PHE A 240 -18.35 2.07 -9.44
N ALA A 241 -18.85 3.31 -9.58
CA ALA A 241 -19.66 3.94 -8.54
C ALA A 241 -20.62 5.00 -9.09
N VAL A 242 -21.80 5.08 -8.47
CA VAL A 242 -22.73 6.24 -8.55
C VAL A 242 -22.67 6.97 -7.21
N VAL A 243 -22.42 8.27 -7.22
CA VAL A 243 -22.21 9.10 -6.02
C VAL A 243 -23.24 10.23 -5.98
N LYS A 244 -24.14 10.18 -5.01
CA LYS A 244 -25.08 11.26 -4.68
C LYS A 244 -24.41 12.25 -3.74
N VAL A 245 -24.31 13.50 -4.20
CA VAL A 245 -23.81 14.64 -3.41
C VAL A 245 -25.00 15.44 -2.86
N GLY A 246 -25.11 15.54 -1.54
CA GLY A 246 -26.10 16.40 -0.87
C GLY A 246 -25.80 17.89 -1.06
N GLY A 247 -26.83 18.73 -1.10
CA GLY A 247 -26.66 20.17 -1.33
C GLY A 247 -25.71 20.84 -0.33
N ALA A 248 -25.83 20.56 0.96
CA ALA A 248 -24.93 21.09 2.00
C ALA A 248 -23.45 20.73 1.77
N ILE A 249 -23.16 19.59 1.13
CA ILE A 249 -21.78 19.22 0.79
C ILE A 249 -21.17 20.19 -0.22
N LEU A 250 -21.97 20.76 -1.13
CA LEU A 250 -21.49 21.73 -2.12
C LEU A 250 -21.23 23.12 -1.53
N THR A 251 -21.84 23.48 -0.39
CA THR A 251 -21.57 24.75 0.31
C THR A 251 -20.48 24.61 1.36
N ASP A 252 -20.56 23.60 2.22
CA ASP A 252 -19.84 23.56 3.48
C ASP A 252 -18.63 22.61 3.44
N HIS A 253 -18.61 21.67 2.49
CA HIS A 253 -17.62 20.59 2.37
C HIS A 253 -17.03 20.44 0.96
N LEU A 254 -17.09 21.50 0.14
CA LEU A 254 -16.69 21.47 -1.27
C LEU A 254 -15.21 21.10 -1.48
N GLU A 255 -14.31 21.63 -0.65
CA GLU A 255 -12.88 21.31 -0.71
C GLU A 255 -12.61 19.84 -0.40
N GLU A 256 -13.29 19.27 0.61
CA GLU A 256 -13.15 17.87 1.01
C GLU A 256 -13.70 16.92 -0.05
N LEU A 257 -14.82 17.28 -0.69
CA LEU A 257 -15.36 16.58 -1.85
C LEU A 257 -14.37 16.61 -3.02
N CYS A 258 -13.84 17.78 -3.37
CA CYS A 258 -12.91 17.91 -4.50
C CYS A 258 -11.60 17.15 -4.26
N PHE A 259 -11.07 17.16 -3.04
CA PHE A 259 -9.90 16.36 -2.66
C PHE A 259 -10.17 14.85 -2.81
N ALA A 260 -11.31 14.36 -2.30
CA ALA A 260 -11.66 12.94 -2.43
C ALA A 260 -11.87 12.53 -3.89
N LEU A 261 -12.51 13.36 -4.71
CA LEU A 261 -12.69 13.11 -6.14
C LEU A 261 -11.36 13.16 -6.93
N GLN A 262 -10.44 14.05 -6.56
CA GLN A 262 -9.08 14.10 -7.11
C GLN A 262 -8.33 12.80 -6.82
N GLN A 263 -8.43 12.27 -5.60
CA GLN A 263 -7.81 11.00 -5.22
C GLN A 263 -8.35 9.83 -6.05
N LEU A 264 -9.67 9.74 -6.24
CA LEU A 264 -10.30 8.71 -7.09
C LEU A 264 -9.86 8.84 -8.57
N HIS A 265 -9.82 10.06 -9.10
CA HIS A 265 -9.37 10.32 -10.47
C HIS A 265 -7.91 9.90 -10.67
N ALA A 266 -7.02 10.26 -9.74
CA ALA A 266 -5.59 9.95 -9.78
C ALA A 266 -5.29 8.44 -9.74
N ILE A 267 -6.19 7.61 -9.20
CA ILE A 267 -6.07 6.15 -9.19
C ILE A 267 -6.75 5.45 -10.38
N GLY A 268 -7.39 6.22 -11.26
CA GLY A 268 -8.05 5.73 -12.48
C GLY A 268 -9.51 5.31 -12.28
N LEU A 269 -10.19 5.84 -11.26
CA LEU A 269 -11.59 5.53 -10.97
C LEU A 269 -12.48 6.76 -11.19
N TYR A 270 -13.55 6.57 -11.95
CA TYR A 270 -14.37 7.66 -12.48
C TYR A 270 -15.83 7.50 -12.01
N PRO A 271 -16.18 7.97 -10.79
CA PRO A 271 -17.55 7.90 -10.29
C PRO A 271 -18.50 8.77 -11.12
N ILE A 272 -19.71 8.27 -11.35
CA ILE A 272 -20.83 9.05 -11.89
C ILE A 272 -21.42 9.86 -10.74
N ILE A 273 -21.40 11.19 -10.84
CA ILE A 273 -21.80 12.08 -9.75
C ILE A 273 -23.17 12.69 -10.07
N VAL A 274 -24.11 12.63 -9.13
CA VAL A 274 -25.38 13.37 -9.20
C VAL A 274 -25.52 14.26 -7.97
N HIS A 275 -25.87 15.53 -8.16
CA HIS A 275 -25.96 16.49 -7.05
C HIS A 275 -27.37 17.05 -6.84
N GLY A 276 -27.66 17.36 -5.57
CA GLY A 276 -28.83 18.14 -5.15
C GLY A 276 -28.45 19.57 -4.74
N ALA A 277 -29.44 20.46 -4.59
CA ALA A 277 -29.26 21.84 -4.13
C ALA A 277 -30.32 22.25 -3.07
N GLY A 278 -30.72 21.29 -2.22
CA GLY A 278 -31.90 21.42 -1.33
C GLY A 278 -31.88 22.61 -0.36
N PRO A 279 -30.85 22.77 0.49
CA PRO A 279 -30.75 23.88 1.43
C PRO A 279 -30.68 25.25 0.73
N GLN A 280 -29.88 25.34 -0.33
CA GLN A 280 -29.70 26.57 -1.11
C GLN A 280 -31.01 26.98 -1.79
N MET A 281 -31.77 26.01 -2.32
CA MET A 281 -33.08 26.25 -2.93
C MET A 281 -34.09 26.80 -1.92
N ASN A 282 -34.10 26.30 -0.67
CA ASN A 282 -34.99 26.85 0.36
C ASN A 282 -34.70 28.33 0.63
N GLN A 283 -33.42 28.70 0.78
CA GLN A 283 -33.03 30.09 1.03
C GLN A 283 -33.37 30.99 -0.17
N LEU A 284 -33.00 30.57 -1.38
CA LEU A 284 -33.19 31.36 -2.60
C LEU A 284 -34.68 31.57 -2.95
N LEU A 285 -35.55 30.62 -2.58
CA LEU A 285 -37.01 30.77 -2.70
C LEU A 285 -37.53 31.83 -1.73
N LEU A 286 -37.15 31.77 -0.44
CA LEU A 286 -37.54 32.74 0.58
C LEU A 286 -37.08 34.15 0.21
N ASP A 287 -35.82 34.30 -0.23
CA ASP A 287 -35.25 35.58 -0.70
C ASP A 287 -35.99 36.12 -1.95
N SER A 288 -36.61 35.23 -2.74
CA SER A 288 -37.42 35.57 -3.92
C SER A 288 -38.92 35.74 -3.63
N GLY A 289 -39.31 35.77 -2.34
CA GLY A 289 -40.71 35.85 -1.91
C GLY A 289 -41.56 34.66 -2.36
N VAL A 290 -41.02 33.45 -2.25
CA VAL A 290 -41.72 32.17 -2.48
C VAL A 290 -41.54 31.31 -1.25
N GLU A 291 -42.62 30.93 -0.58
CA GLU A 291 -42.54 29.98 0.53
C GLU A 291 -42.31 28.55 -0.01
N PRO A 292 -41.32 27.81 0.51
CA PRO A 292 -41.11 26.41 0.15
C PRO A 292 -42.26 25.49 0.59
N ASP A 293 -43.05 25.00 -0.38
CA ASP A 293 -44.16 24.06 -0.14
C ASP A 293 -43.74 22.59 -0.34
N PHE A 294 -44.28 21.70 0.49
CA PHE A 294 -43.97 20.27 0.53
C PHE A 294 -45.21 19.43 0.83
N ILE A 295 -45.52 18.49 -0.06
CA ILE A 295 -46.59 17.49 0.11
C ILE A 295 -45.95 16.10 0.09
N ASP A 296 -46.20 15.29 1.12
CA ASP A 296 -45.57 13.98 1.34
C ASP A 296 -44.03 14.00 1.35
N GLY A 297 -43.43 15.11 1.79
CA GLY A 297 -41.99 15.33 1.78
C GLY A 297 -41.39 15.66 0.40
N ILE A 298 -42.21 15.70 -0.65
CA ILE A 298 -41.83 16.12 -2.00
C ILE A 298 -42.15 17.60 -2.17
N ARG A 299 -41.18 18.37 -2.65
CA ARG A 299 -41.34 19.81 -2.91
C ARG A 299 -42.30 20.05 -4.07
N VAL A 300 -43.39 20.76 -3.82
CA VAL A 300 -44.28 21.24 -4.88
C VAL A 300 -43.50 22.24 -5.73
N THR A 301 -43.35 21.97 -7.02
CA THR A 301 -42.46 22.74 -7.90
C THR A 301 -43.28 23.44 -8.97
N ASP A 302 -43.78 24.64 -8.68
CA ASP A 302 -44.49 25.48 -9.65
C ASP A 302 -43.54 26.08 -10.72
N LYS A 303 -44.07 26.89 -11.64
CA LYS A 303 -43.27 27.50 -12.72
C LYS A 303 -42.21 28.49 -12.18
N LYS A 304 -42.52 29.26 -11.12
CA LYS A 304 -41.56 30.20 -10.50
C LYS A 304 -40.47 29.43 -9.76
N THR A 305 -40.85 28.45 -8.95
CA THR A 305 -39.94 27.54 -8.23
C THR A 305 -39.02 26.78 -9.19
N LEU A 306 -39.55 26.24 -10.30
CA LEU A 306 -38.75 25.54 -11.32
C LEU A 306 -37.70 26.46 -11.95
N GLY A 307 -38.03 27.72 -12.25
CA GLY A 307 -37.09 28.69 -12.80
C GLY A 307 -35.92 28.98 -11.85
N ILE A 308 -36.23 29.15 -10.56
CA ILE A 308 -35.25 29.36 -9.48
C ILE A 308 -34.38 28.10 -9.29
N ALA A 309 -35.01 26.93 -9.18
CA ALA A 309 -34.32 25.64 -9.03
C ALA A 309 -33.39 25.34 -10.20
N ARG A 310 -33.85 25.52 -11.45
CA ARG A 310 -33.04 25.30 -12.65
C ARG A 310 -31.81 26.20 -12.69
N LYS A 311 -31.97 27.49 -12.38
CA LYS A 311 -30.84 28.43 -12.31
C LYS A 311 -29.81 27.94 -11.29
N LEU A 312 -30.24 27.67 -10.07
CA LEU A 312 -29.39 27.20 -8.98
C LEU A 312 -28.69 25.87 -9.29
N PHE A 313 -29.37 24.90 -9.90
CA PHE A 313 -28.76 23.63 -10.31
C PHE A 313 -27.67 23.82 -11.36
N LEU A 314 -27.88 24.71 -12.35
CA LEU A 314 -26.88 25.00 -13.38
C LEU A 314 -25.66 25.72 -12.81
N GLU A 315 -25.87 26.69 -11.91
CA GLU A 315 -24.80 27.39 -11.20
C GLU A 315 -23.98 26.42 -10.35
N ALA A 316 -24.61 25.65 -9.45
CA ALA A 316 -23.94 24.68 -8.60
C ALA A 316 -23.22 23.55 -9.38
N ASN A 317 -23.76 23.13 -10.53
CA ASN A 317 -23.10 22.15 -11.41
C ASN A 317 -21.82 22.73 -12.01
N MET A 318 -21.91 23.95 -12.55
CA MET A 318 -20.80 24.62 -13.20
C MET A 318 -19.71 24.99 -12.19
N ASP A 319 -20.08 25.46 -11.00
CA ASP A 319 -19.13 25.77 -9.92
C ASP A 319 -18.32 24.53 -9.52
N LEU A 320 -18.99 23.40 -9.24
CA LEU A 320 -18.30 22.13 -8.93
C LEU A 320 -17.37 21.69 -10.08
N VAL A 321 -17.83 21.77 -11.33
CA VAL A 321 -17.03 21.41 -12.51
C VAL A 321 -15.83 22.35 -12.69
N MET A 322 -16.01 23.65 -12.49
CA MET A 322 -14.93 24.64 -12.60
C MET A 322 -13.91 24.46 -11.49
N THR A 323 -14.33 24.30 -10.23
CA THR A 323 -13.42 24.05 -9.11
C THR A 323 -12.62 22.75 -9.32
N LEU A 324 -13.27 21.66 -9.72
CA LEU A 324 -12.59 20.41 -10.08
C LEU A 324 -11.56 20.63 -11.20
N LYS A 325 -11.94 21.24 -12.34
CA LYS A 325 -11.06 21.41 -13.50
C LYS A 325 -9.93 22.42 -13.30
N ARG A 326 -10.22 23.57 -12.69
CA ARG A 326 -9.30 24.71 -12.58
C ARG A 326 -8.41 24.62 -11.34
N ASP A 327 -9.00 24.33 -10.19
CA ASP A 327 -8.31 24.49 -8.90
C ASP A 327 -7.69 23.17 -8.44
N TRP A 328 -8.36 22.04 -8.73
CA TRP A 328 -7.89 20.68 -8.38
C TRP A 328 -7.26 19.91 -9.55
N GLY A 329 -7.40 20.39 -10.79
CA GLY A 329 -6.83 19.79 -11.99
C GLY A 329 -7.53 18.51 -12.48
N VAL A 330 -8.74 18.22 -12.00
CA VAL A 330 -9.54 17.03 -12.28
C VAL A 330 -10.46 17.28 -13.48
N PRO A 331 -10.32 16.53 -14.60
CA PRO A 331 -11.28 16.57 -15.69
C PRO A 331 -12.69 16.15 -15.23
N ALA A 332 -13.65 17.07 -15.30
CA ALA A 332 -15.06 16.84 -15.01
C ALA A 332 -15.95 17.41 -16.13
N ARG A 333 -17.03 16.70 -16.49
CA ARG A 333 -17.96 17.10 -17.55
C ARG A 333 -19.32 17.49 -16.96
N PRO A 334 -19.83 18.71 -17.25
CA PRO A 334 -21.17 19.11 -16.84
C PRO A 334 -22.21 18.37 -17.70
N ILE A 335 -23.16 17.69 -17.05
CA ILE A 335 -24.29 17.01 -17.69
C ILE A 335 -25.57 17.60 -17.08
N THR A 336 -26.10 18.63 -17.73
CA THR A 336 -27.16 19.48 -17.17
C THR A 336 -28.56 19.19 -17.71
N ALA A 337 -28.66 18.43 -18.81
CA ALA A 337 -29.89 18.00 -19.48
C ALA A 337 -29.61 16.77 -20.38
N GLY A 338 -30.64 16.12 -20.91
CA GLY A 338 -30.50 15.02 -21.88
C GLY A 338 -30.05 13.67 -21.33
N ALA A 339 -29.81 13.55 -20.02
CA ALA A 339 -29.40 12.30 -19.36
C ALA A 339 -30.54 11.58 -18.64
N LEU A 340 -31.52 12.31 -18.09
CA LEU A 340 -32.67 11.76 -17.37
C LEU A 340 -33.95 12.12 -18.14
N GLN A 341 -34.63 11.13 -18.68
CA GLN A 341 -35.95 11.28 -19.29
C GLN A 341 -37.02 10.97 -18.25
N ALA A 342 -38.02 11.83 -18.13
CA ALA A 342 -39.01 11.77 -17.06
C ALA A 342 -40.38 12.30 -17.49
N ASP A 343 -41.43 11.64 -17.01
CA ASP A 343 -42.81 12.13 -17.09
C ASP A 343 -43.19 12.86 -15.80
N TYR A 344 -44.35 13.54 -15.78
CA TYR A 344 -44.87 14.14 -14.56
C TYR A 344 -45.18 13.07 -13.51
N LEU A 345 -44.68 13.25 -12.27
CA LEU A 345 -44.97 12.34 -11.16
C LEU A 345 -46.46 12.41 -10.75
N ASP A 346 -46.94 13.63 -10.54
CA ASP A 346 -48.36 14.00 -10.49
C ASP A 346 -48.40 15.52 -10.79
N LYS A 347 -49.00 15.87 -11.92
CA LYS A 347 -49.01 17.26 -12.42
C LYS A 347 -49.95 18.15 -11.64
N ASP A 348 -50.99 17.60 -11.03
CA ASP A 348 -51.97 18.37 -10.26
C ASP A 348 -51.51 18.53 -8.82
N LYS A 349 -50.88 17.51 -8.23
CA LYS A 349 -50.38 17.52 -6.86
C LYS A 349 -49.02 18.22 -6.70
N TRP A 350 -47.99 17.80 -7.45
CA TRP A 350 -46.61 18.30 -7.27
C TRP A 350 -46.12 19.26 -8.37
N LYS A 351 -46.95 19.50 -9.40
CA LYS A 351 -46.67 20.39 -10.54
C LYS A 351 -45.49 19.89 -11.38
N TYR A 352 -44.39 20.65 -11.54
CA TYR A 352 -43.25 20.29 -12.40
C TYR A 352 -42.24 19.37 -11.71
N VAL A 353 -42.73 18.28 -11.10
CA VAL A 353 -41.89 17.22 -10.50
C VAL A 353 -41.94 15.97 -11.38
N GLY A 354 -40.76 15.38 -11.62
CA GLY A 354 -40.60 14.28 -12.57
C GLY A 354 -40.45 12.89 -11.93
N ASN A 355 -41.05 11.90 -12.58
CA ASN A 355 -40.79 10.47 -12.39
C ASN A 355 -39.90 9.98 -13.55
N ILE A 356 -38.71 9.44 -13.25
CA ILE A 356 -37.76 9.01 -14.28
C ILE A 356 -38.30 7.76 -14.99
N THR A 357 -38.44 7.84 -16.30
CA THR A 357 -38.87 6.74 -17.16
C THR A 357 -37.70 6.07 -17.88
N ASN A 358 -36.64 6.82 -18.20
CA ASN A 358 -35.48 6.31 -18.93
C ASN A 358 -34.20 7.12 -18.62
N VAL A 359 -33.03 6.50 -18.77
CA VAL A 359 -31.71 7.10 -18.51
C VAL A 359 -30.85 6.98 -19.76
N ASN A 360 -30.52 8.11 -20.38
CA ASN A 360 -29.74 8.15 -21.61
C ASN A 360 -28.23 8.06 -21.31
N LYS A 361 -27.68 6.85 -21.48
CA LYS A 361 -26.27 6.54 -21.23
C LYS A 361 -25.26 7.38 -22.04
N ARG A 362 -25.62 7.92 -23.21
CA ARG A 362 -24.66 8.39 -24.23
C ARG A 362 -23.67 9.43 -23.70
N GLN A 363 -24.15 10.49 -23.05
CA GLN A 363 -23.30 11.58 -22.57
C GLN A 363 -22.39 11.15 -21.40
N ILE A 364 -22.89 10.22 -20.57
CA ILE A 364 -22.20 9.71 -19.38
C ILE A 364 -21.07 8.77 -19.82
N MET A 365 -21.35 7.85 -20.75
CA MET A 365 -20.37 6.93 -21.32
C MET A 365 -19.23 7.69 -22.02
N ASP A 366 -19.55 8.66 -22.88
CA ASP A 366 -18.54 9.48 -23.56
C ASP A 366 -17.68 10.30 -22.56
N ALA A 367 -18.23 10.76 -21.43
CA ALA A 367 -17.43 11.38 -20.37
C ALA A 367 -16.42 10.38 -19.76
N LEU A 368 -16.90 9.18 -19.41
CA LEU A 368 -16.09 8.14 -18.78
C LEU A 368 -14.99 7.59 -19.71
N GLU A 369 -15.30 7.40 -20.99
CA GLU A 369 -14.33 7.00 -22.03
C GLU A 369 -13.22 8.05 -22.21
N ASN A 370 -13.57 9.34 -22.13
CA ASN A 370 -12.62 10.46 -22.11
C ASN A 370 -11.93 10.69 -20.74
N LYS A 371 -12.16 9.83 -19.74
CA LYS A 371 -11.61 9.92 -18.37
C LYS A 371 -12.00 11.22 -17.64
N GLU A 372 -13.17 11.76 -17.95
CA GLU A 372 -13.79 12.87 -17.23
C GLU A 372 -14.83 12.36 -16.23
N LEU A 373 -14.95 13.01 -15.07
CA LEU A 373 -16.03 12.73 -14.11
C LEU A 373 -17.35 13.33 -14.63
N PRO A 374 -18.39 12.53 -14.93
CA PRO A 374 -19.68 13.08 -15.34
C PRO A 374 -20.43 13.63 -14.11
N ILE A 375 -20.75 14.93 -14.14
CA ILE A 375 -21.42 15.66 -13.05
C ILE A 375 -22.84 16.01 -13.49
N LEU A 376 -23.83 15.28 -12.96
CA LEU A 376 -25.24 15.38 -13.34
C LEU A 376 -26.05 16.28 -12.41
N CYS A 377 -26.88 17.15 -12.99
CA CYS A 377 -27.97 17.79 -12.26
C CYS A 377 -29.11 16.79 -11.97
N SER A 378 -29.80 16.96 -10.84
CA SER A 378 -31.05 16.23 -10.53
C SER A 378 -32.27 16.88 -11.21
N MET A 379 -32.20 17.01 -12.54
CA MET A 379 -33.28 17.48 -13.42
C MET A 379 -33.48 16.48 -14.54
N GLY A 380 -34.71 16.29 -14.98
CA GLY A 380 -35.03 15.48 -16.16
C GLY A 380 -35.93 16.21 -17.13
N GLU A 381 -36.19 15.57 -18.27
CA GLU A 381 -36.98 16.14 -19.37
C GLU A 381 -38.04 15.16 -19.88
N THR A 382 -39.22 15.69 -20.15
CA THR A 382 -40.26 14.99 -20.94
C THR A 382 -39.81 14.82 -22.40
N LEU A 383 -40.48 13.94 -23.15
CA LEU A 383 -40.24 13.78 -24.60
C LEU A 383 -40.36 15.10 -25.39
N ASP A 384 -41.24 16.00 -24.95
CA ASP A 384 -41.46 17.32 -25.56
C ASP A 384 -40.46 18.39 -25.09
N GLY A 385 -39.46 18.03 -24.27
CA GLY A 385 -38.39 18.91 -23.79
C GLY A 385 -38.76 19.79 -22.59
N GLN A 386 -39.93 19.63 -21.97
CA GLN A 386 -40.25 20.30 -20.70
C GLN A 386 -39.40 19.71 -19.57
N ILE A 387 -38.64 20.57 -18.90
CA ILE A 387 -37.78 20.25 -17.75
C ILE A 387 -38.65 20.00 -16.50
N LEU A 388 -38.30 18.99 -15.71
CA LEU A 388 -38.93 18.62 -14.45
C LEU A 388 -37.87 18.54 -13.34
N ASN A 389 -38.25 18.97 -12.13
CA ASN A 389 -37.45 18.82 -10.93
C ASN A 389 -37.49 17.38 -10.43
N ILE A 390 -36.35 16.80 -10.04
CA ILE A 390 -36.25 15.40 -9.63
C ILE A 390 -35.50 15.31 -8.30
N ASN A 391 -35.94 14.41 -7.42
CA ASN A 391 -35.21 14.15 -6.18
C ASN A 391 -33.84 13.50 -6.51
N ALA A 392 -32.75 14.08 -6.03
CA ALA A 392 -31.39 13.59 -6.26
C ALA A 392 -31.17 12.14 -5.81
N ASP A 393 -31.87 11.65 -4.78
CA ASP A 393 -31.79 10.26 -4.33
C ASP A 393 -32.52 9.30 -5.29
N VAL A 394 -33.63 9.75 -5.89
CA VAL A 394 -34.35 9.03 -6.97
C VAL A 394 -33.52 9.00 -8.25
N ALA A 395 -32.85 10.11 -8.59
CA ALA A 395 -31.92 10.18 -9.72
C ALA A 395 -30.71 9.25 -9.51
N ALA A 396 -30.11 9.22 -8.32
CA ALA A 396 -29.05 8.28 -7.97
C ALA A 396 -29.49 6.83 -8.10
N ALA A 397 -30.70 6.49 -7.61
CA ALA A 397 -31.27 5.15 -7.73
C ALA A 397 -31.57 4.75 -9.19
N ALA A 398 -32.04 5.67 -10.04
CA ALA A 398 -32.26 5.40 -11.46
C ALA A 398 -30.94 5.16 -12.21
N LEU A 399 -29.92 6.02 -11.98
CA LEU A 399 -28.58 5.82 -12.51
C LEU A 399 -27.97 4.49 -12.03
N ALA A 400 -28.12 4.15 -10.74
CA ALA A 400 -27.62 2.90 -10.21
C ALA A 400 -28.28 1.67 -10.85
N ARG A 401 -29.61 1.65 -11.04
CA ARG A 401 -30.30 0.57 -11.77
C ARG A 401 -29.82 0.44 -13.20
N GLU A 402 -29.58 1.56 -13.88
CA GLU A 402 -29.18 1.58 -15.29
C GLU A 402 -27.72 1.16 -15.53
N PHE A 403 -26.80 1.54 -14.63
CA PHE A 403 -25.36 1.29 -14.76
C PHE A 403 -24.84 0.09 -13.94
N GLN A 404 -25.65 -0.43 -13.01
CA GLN A 404 -25.34 -1.54 -12.11
C GLN A 404 -23.96 -1.45 -11.44
N PRO A 405 -23.66 -0.36 -10.70
CA PRO A 405 -22.34 -0.15 -10.12
C PRO A 405 -22.08 -1.07 -8.92
N LEU A 406 -20.80 -1.35 -8.65
CA LEU A 406 -20.37 -2.03 -7.42
C LEU A 406 -20.68 -1.21 -6.15
N LYS A 407 -20.67 0.13 -6.27
CA LYS A 407 -20.90 1.06 -5.15
C LYS A 407 -21.95 2.12 -5.51
N VAL A 408 -22.95 2.28 -4.66
CA VAL A 408 -23.84 3.46 -4.66
C VAL A 408 -23.57 4.25 -3.38
N ILE A 409 -23.16 5.50 -3.50
CA ILE A 409 -22.63 6.27 -2.36
C ILE A 409 -23.47 7.50 -2.13
N TYR A 410 -23.98 7.66 -0.90
CA TYR A 410 -24.72 8.83 -0.46
C TYR A 410 -23.84 9.65 0.49
N LEU A 411 -23.33 10.79 0.00
CA LEU A 411 -22.51 11.69 0.83
C LEU A 411 -23.40 12.54 1.73
N SER A 412 -23.05 12.58 3.02
CA SER A 412 -23.80 13.31 4.06
C SER A 412 -22.88 13.86 5.15
N GLU A 413 -23.28 14.99 5.74
CA GLU A 413 -22.53 15.67 6.83
C GLU A 413 -22.40 14.80 8.08
N LYS A 414 -23.45 14.02 8.42
CA LYS A 414 -23.43 13.11 9.57
C LYS A 414 -22.54 11.87 9.36
N GLY A 415 -22.14 11.58 8.12
CA GLY A 415 -21.16 10.54 7.81
C GLY A 415 -21.61 9.09 7.98
N GLY A 416 -22.89 8.81 8.26
CA GLY A 416 -23.40 7.43 8.42
C GLY A 416 -24.78 7.37 9.05
N LEU A 417 -25.20 6.16 9.46
CA LEU A 417 -26.37 5.87 10.29
C LEU A 417 -25.93 5.53 11.71
N PHE A 418 -26.74 5.92 12.70
CA PHE A 418 -26.41 5.81 14.11
C PHE A 418 -27.49 5.01 14.85
N ASN A 419 -27.06 4.27 15.88
CA ASN A 419 -27.94 3.46 16.73
C ASN A 419 -28.54 4.28 17.90
N ALA A 420 -29.28 3.62 18.79
CA ALA A 420 -29.92 4.26 19.96
C ALA A 420 -28.91 5.01 20.85
N GLU A 421 -27.71 4.45 21.06
CA GLU A 421 -26.64 5.06 21.86
C GLU A 421 -25.81 6.08 21.07
N SER A 422 -26.29 6.55 19.92
CA SER A 422 -25.59 7.46 19.01
C SER A 422 -24.21 6.95 18.53
N LYS A 423 -24.01 5.63 18.49
CA LYS A 423 -22.84 4.99 17.88
C LYS A 423 -23.09 4.71 16.40
N LEU A 424 -22.06 4.88 15.58
CA LEU A 424 -22.09 4.57 14.15
C LEU A 424 -22.41 3.08 13.94
N ILE A 425 -23.30 2.78 12.99
CA ILE A 425 -23.57 1.43 12.51
C ILE A 425 -22.65 1.20 11.31
N PRO A 426 -21.59 0.38 11.40
CA PRO A 426 -20.61 0.25 10.31
C PRO A 426 -21.16 -0.55 9.13
N HIS A 427 -21.98 -1.58 9.39
CA HIS A 427 -22.52 -2.49 8.39
C HIS A 427 -23.99 -2.80 8.66
N ILE A 428 -24.76 -3.05 7.61
CA ILE A 428 -26.11 -3.61 7.65
C ILE A 428 -26.22 -4.71 6.59
N ASN A 429 -26.54 -5.94 7.01
CA ASN A 429 -26.84 -7.07 6.15
C ASN A 429 -28.37 -7.26 6.04
N LEU A 430 -28.95 -6.87 4.91
CA LEU A 430 -30.41 -6.79 4.77
C LEU A 430 -31.11 -8.15 4.83
N GLU A 431 -30.50 -9.26 4.38
CA GLU A 431 -31.15 -10.58 4.45
C GLU A 431 -31.32 -11.09 5.89
N GLY A 432 -30.45 -10.71 6.83
CA GLY A 432 -30.52 -11.16 8.24
C GLY A 432 -31.02 -10.11 9.23
N GLU A 433 -30.83 -8.82 8.95
CA GLU A 433 -30.97 -7.75 9.94
C GLU A 433 -32.12 -6.77 9.64
N TYR A 434 -32.65 -6.75 8.41
CA TYR A 434 -33.65 -5.75 8.00
C TYR A 434 -34.88 -5.73 8.91
N ASP A 435 -35.54 -6.88 9.12
CA ASP A 435 -36.73 -6.95 9.97
C ASP A 435 -36.41 -6.63 11.44
N THR A 436 -35.22 -7.01 11.90
CA THR A 436 -34.73 -6.70 13.25
C THR A 436 -34.62 -5.20 13.45
N TYR A 437 -34.02 -4.47 12.49
CA TYR A 437 -33.96 -3.01 12.48
C TYR A 437 -35.34 -2.35 12.32
N MET A 438 -36.21 -2.86 11.44
CA MET A 438 -37.55 -2.28 11.22
C MET A 438 -38.47 -2.36 12.45
N LYS A 439 -38.20 -3.31 13.36
CA LYS A 439 -38.89 -3.50 14.66
C LYS A 439 -38.29 -2.68 15.81
N GLN A 440 -37.10 -2.08 15.66
CA GLN A 440 -36.49 -1.29 16.72
C GLN A 440 -37.20 0.05 16.93
N SER A 441 -37.61 0.36 18.16
CA SER A 441 -38.27 1.62 18.52
C SER A 441 -37.40 2.87 18.30
N TRP A 442 -36.06 2.72 18.32
CA TRP A 442 -35.12 3.82 18.10
C TRP A 442 -34.86 4.14 16.62
N VAL A 443 -35.27 3.27 15.67
CA VAL A 443 -35.10 3.50 14.22
C VAL A 443 -36.15 4.51 13.75
N ARG A 444 -35.84 5.79 14.00
CA ARG A 444 -36.68 6.96 13.64
C ARG A 444 -36.93 7.03 12.12
N TYR A 445 -37.97 7.76 11.74
CA TYR A 445 -38.46 7.89 10.36
C TYR A 445 -37.35 8.12 9.32
N GLY A 446 -36.44 9.08 9.54
CA GLY A 446 -35.34 9.37 8.60
C GLY A 446 -34.30 8.24 8.45
N THR A 447 -34.02 7.47 9.51
CA THR A 447 -33.15 6.28 9.44
C THR A 447 -33.89 5.12 8.77
N LYS A 448 -35.17 4.94 9.12
CA LYS A 448 -36.05 3.92 8.54
C LYS A 448 -36.16 4.07 7.03
N LEU A 449 -36.44 5.29 6.56
CA LEU A 449 -36.58 5.60 5.13
C LEU A 449 -35.30 5.23 4.35
N LYS A 450 -34.12 5.62 4.85
CA LYS A 450 -32.83 5.31 4.20
C LYS A 450 -32.56 3.81 4.09
N ILE A 451 -32.89 3.01 5.12
CA ILE A 451 -32.72 1.55 5.06
C ILE A 451 -33.72 0.92 4.08
N VAL A 452 -34.97 1.39 4.06
CA VAL A 452 -36.00 0.95 3.11
C VAL A 452 -35.63 1.28 1.66
N GLU A 453 -35.13 2.49 1.40
CA GLU A 453 -34.68 2.93 0.07
C GLU A 453 -33.43 2.17 -0.38
N ALA A 454 -32.44 1.97 0.51
CA ALA A 454 -31.27 1.15 0.23
C ALA A 454 -31.66 -0.29 -0.11
N LYS A 455 -32.61 -0.89 0.62
CA LYS A 455 -33.15 -2.22 0.29
C LYS A 455 -33.84 -2.24 -1.07
N LYS A 456 -34.80 -1.34 -1.32
CA LYS A 456 -35.51 -1.24 -2.62
C LYS A 456 -34.55 -1.06 -3.81
N LEU A 457 -33.43 -0.38 -3.60
CA LEU A 457 -32.40 -0.25 -4.62
C LEU A 457 -31.59 -1.54 -4.79
N LEU A 458 -31.09 -2.13 -3.70
CA LEU A 458 -30.25 -3.32 -3.73
C LEU A 458 -30.99 -4.58 -4.20
N ASP A 459 -32.30 -4.69 -3.93
CA ASP A 459 -33.16 -5.76 -4.46
C ASP A 459 -33.22 -5.75 -6.00
N GLY A 460 -32.95 -4.61 -6.65
CA GLY A 460 -32.87 -4.45 -8.10
C GLY A 460 -31.45 -4.43 -8.67
N LEU A 461 -30.43 -4.77 -7.87
CA LEU A 461 -29.02 -4.76 -8.26
C LEU A 461 -28.35 -6.13 -8.05
N PRO A 462 -27.20 -6.41 -8.70
CA PRO A 462 -26.39 -7.59 -8.41
C PRO A 462 -26.02 -7.68 -6.92
N ARG A 463 -25.93 -8.90 -6.35
CA ARG A 463 -25.51 -9.12 -4.95
C ARG A 463 -24.11 -8.55 -4.62
N THR A 464 -23.27 -8.32 -5.63
CA THR A 464 -21.95 -7.67 -5.51
C THR A 464 -22.04 -6.15 -5.31
N SER A 465 -23.19 -5.53 -5.57
CA SER A 465 -23.43 -4.11 -5.34
C SER A 465 -23.67 -3.82 -3.86
N SER A 466 -23.25 -2.65 -3.40
CA SER A 466 -23.48 -2.18 -2.03
C SER A 466 -23.78 -0.67 -1.99
N VAL A 467 -24.60 -0.27 -1.02
CA VAL A 467 -24.91 1.13 -0.73
C VAL A 467 -24.04 1.60 0.44
N ALA A 468 -23.35 2.73 0.31
CA ALA A 468 -22.54 3.32 1.36
C ALA A 468 -23.05 4.72 1.72
N ILE A 469 -23.17 5.02 3.01
CA ILE A 469 -23.54 6.34 3.52
C ILE A 469 -22.35 6.87 4.32
N THR A 470 -21.67 7.89 3.81
CA THR A 470 -20.40 8.36 4.39
C THR A 470 -20.20 9.88 4.25
N HIS A 471 -19.11 10.40 4.82
CA HIS A 471 -18.70 11.80 4.74
C HIS A 471 -17.67 12.00 3.62
N PRO A 472 -17.60 13.15 2.90
CA PRO A 472 -16.65 13.35 1.80
C PRO A 472 -15.19 13.07 2.17
N SER A 473 -14.72 13.58 3.32
CA SER A 473 -13.34 13.33 3.82
C SER A 473 -13.04 11.86 4.15
N ASN A 474 -14.07 11.02 4.25
CA ASN A 474 -14.02 9.60 4.56
C ASN A 474 -14.23 8.70 3.33
N LEU A 475 -14.60 9.27 2.17
CA LEU A 475 -14.97 8.54 0.95
C LEU A 475 -13.91 7.52 0.50
N GLY A 476 -12.63 7.87 0.59
CA GLY A 476 -11.54 6.94 0.27
C GLY A 476 -11.50 5.72 1.21
N LYS A 477 -11.71 5.90 2.51
CA LYS A 477 -11.72 4.77 3.46
C LYS A 477 -12.91 3.85 3.19
N GLU A 478 -14.10 4.43 3.06
CA GLU A 478 -15.34 3.68 2.77
C GLU A 478 -15.29 2.86 1.47
N LEU A 479 -14.49 3.32 0.49
CA LEU A 479 -14.30 2.62 -0.78
C LEU A 479 -13.26 1.49 -0.72
N PHE A 480 -12.20 1.63 0.08
CA PHE A 480 -11.02 0.74 0.03
C PHE A 480 -10.71 0.01 1.34
N THR A 481 -11.57 0.04 2.36
CA THR A 481 -11.38 -0.69 3.63
C THR A 481 -12.62 -1.47 4.06
N HIS A 482 -12.43 -2.60 4.76
CA HIS A 482 -13.52 -3.40 5.33
C HIS A 482 -14.16 -2.76 6.54
N THR A 483 -13.37 -2.05 7.33
CA THR A 483 -13.83 -1.30 8.51
C THR A 483 -14.75 -0.14 8.15
N GLY A 484 -14.63 0.38 6.92
CA GLY A 484 -15.29 1.59 6.47
C GLY A 484 -14.98 2.80 7.36
N SER A 485 -15.80 3.82 7.21
CA SER A 485 -15.88 4.95 8.15
C SER A 485 -17.25 5.64 8.14
N GLY A 486 -18.20 5.13 7.37
CA GLY A 486 -19.63 5.39 7.48
C GLY A 486 -20.43 4.10 7.67
N THR A 487 -21.57 3.98 6.98
CA THR A 487 -22.45 2.80 7.03
C THR A 487 -22.54 2.13 5.67
N LEU A 488 -22.11 0.87 5.61
CA LEU A 488 -22.21 0.01 4.42
C LEU A 488 -23.42 -0.91 4.51
N ILE A 489 -24.38 -0.75 3.59
CA ILE A 489 -25.60 -1.54 3.46
C ILE A 489 -25.49 -2.46 2.25
N ARG A 490 -25.89 -3.72 2.39
CA ARG A 490 -25.83 -4.74 1.34
C ARG A 490 -26.93 -5.79 1.53
N ASN A 491 -27.32 -6.46 0.45
CA ASN A 491 -28.19 -7.64 0.56
C ASN A 491 -27.46 -8.82 1.22
N GLY A 492 -26.13 -8.89 1.08
CA GLY A 492 -25.29 -9.88 1.75
C GLY A 492 -25.52 -11.31 1.27
N GLY A 493 -25.20 -12.26 2.14
CA GLY A 493 -25.53 -13.67 1.99
C GLY A 493 -26.16 -14.19 3.28
N SER A 494 -26.95 -15.25 3.16
CA SER A 494 -27.52 -15.96 4.30
C SER A 494 -26.50 -16.96 4.88
N VAL A 495 -26.62 -17.25 6.17
CA VAL A 495 -25.91 -18.39 6.79
C VAL A 495 -26.88 -19.55 6.89
N LYS A 496 -26.54 -20.65 6.23
CA LYS A 496 -27.27 -21.92 6.31
C LYS A 496 -26.64 -22.80 7.38
N GLU A 497 -27.51 -23.51 8.09
CA GLU A 497 -27.19 -24.48 9.12
C GLU A 497 -27.70 -25.85 8.67
N THR A 498 -26.81 -26.83 8.58
CA THR A 498 -27.18 -28.21 8.21
C THR A 498 -26.59 -29.19 9.23
N SER A 499 -27.45 -29.94 9.92
CA SER A 499 -27.09 -30.96 10.92
C SER A 499 -27.34 -32.40 10.46
N THR A 500 -28.10 -32.59 9.38
CA THR A 500 -28.38 -33.89 8.76
C THR A 500 -27.32 -34.21 7.71
N PHE A 501 -26.91 -35.48 7.57
CA PHE A 501 -25.92 -35.83 6.55
C PHE A 501 -26.53 -35.85 5.14
N GLU A 502 -27.79 -36.26 5.04
CA GLU A 502 -28.56 -36.42 3.79
C GLU A 502 -28.89 -35.06 3.13
N ASP A 503 -28.99 -33.99 3.93
CA ASP A 503 -29.33 -32.64 3.46
C ASP A 503 -28.08 -31.84 2.98
N LEU A 504 -26.87 -32.39 3.13
CA LEU A 504 -25.62 -31.75 2.70
C LEU A 504 -25.34 -31.98 1.21
N ASP A 505 -25.01 -30.89 0.49
CA ASP A 505 -24.29 -31.01 -0.78
C ASP A 505 -22.83 -31.43 -0.52
N LEU A 506 -22.61 -32.74 -0.47
CA LEU A 506 -21.29 -33.36 -0.25
C LEU A 506 -20.27 -32.96 -1.33
N SER A 507 -20.72 -32.68 -2.56
CA SER A 507 -19.85 -32.26 -3.66
C SER A 507 -19.36 -30.83 -3.45
N ALA A 508 -20.28 -29.90 -3.17
CA ALA A 508 -19.94 -28.52 -2.87
C ALA A 508 -19.10 -28.40 -1.59
N LEU A 509 -19.45 -29.14 -0.54
CA LEU A 509 -18.70 -29.20 0.72
C LEU A 509 -17.26 -29.71 0.49
N SER A 510 -17.10 -30.82 -0.23
CA SER A 510 -15.76 -31.34 -0.57
C SER A 510 -14.97 -30.34 -1.41
N GLN A 511 -15.58 -29.72 -2.42
CA GLN A 511 -14.92 -28.70 -3.24
C GLN A 511 -14.51 -27.47 -2.42
N ALA A 512 -15.33 -27.00 -1.48
CA ALA A 512 -15.00 -25.86 -0.61
C ALA A 512 -13.82 -26.17 0.31
N ILE A 513 -13.83 -27.34 0.97
CA ILE A 513 -12.73 -27.81 1.81
C ILE A 513 -11.45 -27.97 0.96
N MET A 514 -11.54 -28.59 -0.22
CA MET A 514 -10.39 -28.75 -1.12
C MET A 514 -9.85 -27.42 -1.67
N LYS A 515 -10.69 -26.45 -2.02
CA LYS A 515 -10.27 -25.11 -2.51
C LYS A 515 -9.42 -24.33 -1.50
N SER A 516 -9.54 -24.66 -0.21
CA SER A 516 -8.72 -24.06 0.87
C SER A 516 -7.33 -24.70 1.04
N ARG A 517 -7.03 -25.82 0.36
CA ARG A 517 -5.83 -26.64 0.60
C ARG A 517 -5.17 -27.10 -0.72
N ALA A 518 -3.98 -27.71 -0.61
CA ALA A 518 -3.26 -28.23 -1.78
C ALA A 518 -3.92 -29.50 -2.35
N VAL A 519 -3.71 -29.74 -3.65
CA VAL A 519 -4.46 -30.73 -4.46
C VAL A 519 -4.25 -32.19 -4.02
N GLU A 520 -3.17 -32.50 -3.31
CA GLU A 520 -2.71 -33.87 -2.94
C GLU A 520 -3.56 -34.56 -1.83
N ALA A 521 -4.81 -34.12 -1.64
CA ALA A 521 -5.54 -34.28 -0.38
C ALA A 521 -6.92 -34.96 -0.48
N SER A 522 -7.39 -35.31 -1.69
CA SER A 522 -8.80 -35.68 -1.96
C SER A 522 -9.32 -36.85 -1.10
N ASP A 523 -8.58 -37.95 -0.99
CA ASP A 523 -9.03 -39.16 -0.27
C ASP A 523 -9.27 -38.93 1.22
N ALA A 524 -8.51 -38.02 1.85
CA ALA A 524 -8.66 -37.71 3.26
C ALA A 524 -9.80 -36.70 3.52
N VAL A 525 -10.08 -35.79 2.57
CA VAL A 525 -11.32 -34.98 2.61
C VAL A 525 -12.54 -35.90 2.51
N ASN A 526 -12.53 -36.85 1.56
CA ASN A 526 -13.62 -37.82 1.39
C ASN A 526 -13.82 -38.69 2.65
N LYS A 527 -12.74 -39.17 3.28
CA LYS A 527 -12.80 -39.91 4.56
C LYS A 527 -13.33 -39.05 5.71
N TYR A 528 -12.91 -37.79 5.83
CA TYR A 528 -13.43 -36.88 6.85
C TYR A 528 -14.93 -36.64 6.68
N ILE A 529 -15.40 -36.35 5.46
CA ILE A 529 -16.83 -36.16 5.18
C ILE A 529 -17.62 -37.43 5.52
N GLN A 530 -17.18 -38.63 5.11
CA GLN A 530 -17.88 -39.86 5.50
C GLN A 530 -17.90 -40.10 7.01
N ASN A 531 -16.89 -39.64 7.76
CA ASN A 531 -16.88 -39.74 9.23
C ASN A 531 -17.90 -38.82 9.92
N LEU A 532 -18.44 -37.80 9.24
CA LEU A 532 -19.52 -36.97 9.79
C LEU A 532 -20.79 -37.80 10.07
N LYS A 533 -21.04 -38.90 9.35
CA LYS A 533 -22.14 -39.84 9.65
C LYS A 533 -22.05 -40.48 11.04
N ASN A 534 -20.85 -40.56 11.61
CA ASN A 534 -20.58 -41.37 12.79
C ASN A 534 -20.68 -40.60 14.11
N ARG A 535 -20.98 -39.29 14.07
CA ARG A 535 -21.13 -38.43 15.25
C ARG A 535 -22.06 -37.23 14.97
N PRO A 536 -22.71 -36.65 15.99
CA PRO A 536 -23.39 -35.37 15.82
C PRO A 536 -22.44 -34.29 15.31
N PHE A 537 -22.90 -33.49 14.35
CA PHE A 537 -22.19 -32.34 13.77
C PHE A 537 -23.19 -31.27 13.33
N GLU A 538 -22.70 -30.06 13.11
CA GLU A 538 -23.39 -29.00 12.39
C GLU A 538 -22.45 -28.33 11.39
N VAL A 539 -22.93 -28.06 10.19
CA VAL A 539 -22.21 -27.27 9.18
C VAL A 539 -22.88 -25.89 9.06
N PHE A 540 -22.08 -24.84 9.28
CA PHE A 540 -22.45 -23.46 8.98
C PHE A 540 -21.74 -23.04 7.70
N HIS A 541 -22.48 -22.55 6.72
CA HIS A 541 -21.89 -22.04 5.48
C HIS A 541 -22.71 -20.88 4.93
N ASP A 542 -22.09 -20.05 4.08
CA ASP A 542 -22.84 -19.08 3.28
C ASP A 542 -23.41 -19.72 2.00
N ASP A 543 -24.28 -18.99 1.30
CA ASP A 543 -24.89 -19.43 0.05
C ASP A 543 -23.90 -19.85 -1.06
N SER A 544 -22.67 -19.31 -1.07
CA SER A 544 -21.66 -19.61 -2.08
C SER A 544 -20.68 -20.74 -1.69
N MET A 545 -20.82 -21.31 -0.48
CA MET A 545 -19.80 -22.17 0.16
C MET A 545 -18.41 -21.49 0.21
N GLY A 546 -18.41 -20.16 0.27
CA GLY A 546 -17.25 -19.30 0.38
C GLY A 546 -16.67 -19.26 1.79
N VAL A 547 -17.47 -19.53 2.81
CA VAL A 547 -17.10 -19.87 4.20
C VAL A 547 -17.77 -21.19 4.55
N VAL A 548 -17.00 -22.09 5.18
CA VAL A 548 -17.51 -23.35 5.72
C VAL A 548 -16.92 -23.56 7.11
N ALA A 549 -17.79 -23.72 8.10
CA ALA A 549 -17.46 -24.13 9.46
C ALA A 549 -18.13 -25.47 9.76
N VAL A 550 -17.36 -26.46 10.25
CA VAL A 550 -17.90 -27.73 10.74
C VAL A 550 -17.68 -27.76 12.25
N VAL A 551 -18.78 -27.71 13.00
CA VAL A 551 -18.81 -27.72 14.45
C VAL A 551 -19.29 -29.08 14.93
N TYR A 552 -18.68 -29.59 15.99
CA TYR A 552 -19.23 -30.68 16.77
C TYR A 552 -19.86 -30.10 18.05
N PRO A 553 -21.17 -30.33 18.29
CA PRO A 553 -21.84 -29.86 19.49
C PRO A 553 -21.27 -30.51 20.76
N PRO A 554 -21.46 -29.89 21.94
CA PRO A 554 -20.99 -30.43 23.22
C PRO A 554 -21.69 -31.76 23.56
N THR A 555 -21.00 -32.63 24.30
CA THR A 555 -21.51 -33.96 24.71
C THR A 555 -22.40 -33.91 25.95
N ALA A 556 -22.23 -32.90 26.81
CA ALA A 556 -23.10 -32.60 27.95
C ALA A 556 -23.38 -31.09 28.08
N GLU A 557 -24.44 -30.73 28.80
CA GLU A 557 -24.72 -29.32 29.11
C GLU A 557 -23.56 -28.68 29.90
N GLY A 558 -23.15 -27.48 29.47
CA GLY A 558 -22.04 -26.75 30.09
C GLY A 558 -20.65 -27.04 29.51
N GLU A 559 -20.47 -28.08 28.69
CA GLU A 559 -19.21 -28.34 27.98
C GLU A 559 -18.98 -27.39 26.79
N PHE A 560 -17.76 -27.36 26.27
CA PHE A 560 -17.40 -26.58 25.09
C PHE A 560 -17.76 -27.31 23.79
N ALA A 561 -18.33 -26.58 22.82
CA ALA A 561 -18.39 -27.03 21.43
C ALA A 561 -16.98 -27.05 20.80
N GLN A 562 -16.78 -27.90 19.80
CA GLN A 562 -15.50 -28.06 19.09
C GLN A 562 -15.66 -27.64 17.62
N LEU A 563 -15.02 -26.55 17.19
CA LEU A 563 -14.94 -26.21 15.77
C LEU A 563 -13.83 -27.04 15.12
N SER A 564 -14.23 -28.05 14.34
CA SER A 564 -13.36 -29.08 13.76
C SER A 564 -12.70 -28.67 12.45
N HIS A 565 -13.37 -27.83 11.67
CA HIS A 565 -12.85 -27.32 10.41
C HIS A 565 -13.42 -25.92 10.17
N PHE A 566 -12.57 -25.00 9.73
CA PHE A 566 -12.97 -23.67 9.30
C PHE A 566 -12.17 -23.29 8.07
N SER A 567 -12.85 -23.06 6.96
CA SER A 567 -12.24 -22.58 5.72
C SER A 567 -13.00 -21.38 5.18
N MET A 568 -12.25 -20.45 4.58
CA MET A 568 -12.82 -19.30 3.89
C MET A 568 -12.05 -19.05 2.59
N THR A 569 -12.78 -18.60 1.57
CA THR A 569 -12.21 -18.03 0.35
C THR A 569 -11.81 -16.58 0.59
N LYS A 570 -10.90 -16.07 -0.23
CA LYS A 570 -10.48 -14.65 -0.16
C LYS A 570 -11.65 -13.69 -0.37
N ASP A 571 -12.58 -14.03 -1.28
CA ASP A 571 -13.75 -13.21 -1.56
C ASP A 571 -14.73 -13.18 -0.39
N ALA A 572 -14.99 -14.34 0.24
CA ALA A 572 -15.85 -14.39 1.41
C ALA A 572 -15.26 -13.65 2.63
N PHE A 573 -13.93 -13.65 2.79
CA PHE A 573 -13.23 -12.83 3.79
C PHE A 573 -13.38 -11.32 3.48
N LEU A 574 -13.21 -10.90 2.22
CA LEU A 574 -13.45 -9.51 1.83
C LEU A 574 -14.90 -9.08 2.13
N ASN A 575 -15.84 -9.96 1.82
CA ASN A 575 -17.25 -9.76 2.05
C ASN A 575 -17.65 -9.97 3.52
N ASN A 576 -16.69 -10.11 4.45
CA ASN A 576 -16.91 -10.28 5.89
C ASN A 576 -17.97 -11.35 6.24
N LEU A 577 -18.09 -12.39 5.40
CA LEU A 577 -19.04 -13.51 5.60
C LEU A 577 -18.55 -14.42 6.74
N ASN A 578 -17.23 -14.45 6.95
CA ASN A 578 -16.57 -15.09 8.09
C ASN A 578 -17.09 -14.54 9.43
N ASP A 579 -17.24 -13.22 9.58
CA ASP A 579 -17.77 -12.60 10.79
C ASP A 579 -19.24 -12.98 11.01
N LEU A 580 -20.04 -13.03 9.94
CA LEU A 580 -21.46 -13.40 10.00
C LEU A 580 -21.63 -14.85 10.46
N VAL A 581 -20.86 -15.78 9.89
CA VAL A 581 -20.81 -17.19 10.33
C VAL A 581 -20.32 -17.30 11.77
N PHE A 582 -19.30 -16.54 12.18
CA PHE A 582 -18.81 -16.53 13.56
C PHE A 582 -19.82 -15.98 14.57
N GLN A 583 -20.54 -14.91 14.23
CA GLN A 583 -21.63 -14.39 15.06
C GLN A 583 -22.74 -15.42 15.22
N ARG A 584 -23.12 -16.11 14.15
CA ARG A 584 -24.14 -17.16 14.19
C ARG A 584 -23.70 -18.35 15.07
N MET A 585 -22.45 -18.79 14.94
CA MET A 585 -21.87 -19.80 15.83
C MET A 585 -21.83 -19.34 17.30
N LYS A 586 -21.43 -18.09 17.59
CA LYS A 586 -21.34 -17.56 18.96
C LYS A 586 -22.73 -17.33 19.60
N GLN A 587 -23.77 -17.08 18.80
CA GLN A 587 -25.16 -17.07 19.27
C GLN A 587 -25.65 -18.46 19.68
N LYS A 588 -25.29 -19.51 18.93
CA LYS A 588 -25.74 -20.89 19.17
C LYS A 588 -24.90 -21.63 20.22
N TYR A 589 -23.60 -21.33 20.29
CA TYR A 589 -22.63 -21.98 21.16
C TYR A 589 -21.87 -20.96 22.03
N PRO A 590 -22.34 -20.71 23.27
CA PRO A 590 -21.71 -19.76 24.19
C PRO A 590 -20.29 -20.14 24.66
N LYS A 591 -19.94 -21.44 24.66
CA LYS A 591 -18.60 -21.97 24.92
C LYS A 591 -18.08 -22.74 23.70
N MET A 592 -16.92 -22.39 23.15
CA MET A 592 -16.30 -23.10 22.02
C MET A 592 -14.77 -23.03 22.04
N TYR A 593 -14.08 -24.08 21.56
CA TYR A 593 -12.63 -24.06 21.28
C TYR A 593 -12.29 -24.59 19.88
N TRP A 594 -11.11 -24.20 19.37
CA TRP A 594 -10.53 -24.65 18.10
C TRP A 594 -9.01 -24.47 18.07
N ILE A 595 -8.37 -24.97 16.99
CA ILE A 595 -6.93 -24.80 16.76
C ILE A 595 -6.71 -24.27 15.33
N VAL A 596 -5.77 -23.34 15.18
CA VAL A 596 -5.38 -22.72 13.91
C VAL A 596 -3.90 -23.01 13.60
N ASP A 597 -3.56 -23.12 12.32
CA ASP A 597 -2.18 -23.21 11.83
C ASP A 597 -1.51 -21.83 11.73
N ASP A 598 -0.32 -21.69 12.34
CA ASP A 598 0.54 -20.51 12.30
C ASP A 598 1.38 -20.47 11.01
N GLN A 599 0.67 -20.39 9.87
CA GLN A 599 1.25 -20.36 8.53
C GLN A 599 0.97 -19.02 7.84
N PRO A 600 1.86 -18.51 6.96
CA PRO A 600 1.78 -17.16 6.40
C PRO A 600 0.60 -16.89 5.44
N GLN A 601 -0.26 -17.88 5.18
CA GLN A 601 -1.51 -17.71 4.42
C GLN A 601 -2.76 -17.70 5.32
N ASN A 602 -2.64 -18.00 6.60
CA ASN A 602 -3.78 -18.20 7.50
C ASN A 602 -4.16 -16.91 8.24
N TYR A 603 -5.46 -16.72 8.42
CA TYR A 603 -6.06 -15.55 9.06
C TYR A 603 -5.93 -15.57 10.60
N VAL A 604 -4.79 -16.01 11.13
CA VAL A 604 -4.55 -16.21 12.58
C VAL A 604 -4.86 -14.95 13.38
N LYS A 605 -4.44 -13.77 12.90
CA LYS A 605 -4.74 -12.47 13.54
C LYS A 605 -6.25 -12.25 13.73
N TRP A 606 -7.05 -12.58 12.72
CA TRP A 606 -8.50 -12.45 12.80
C TRP A 606 -9.10 -13.40 13.83
N HIS A 607 -8.63 -14.66 13.91
CA HIS A 607 -9.07 -15.58 14.96
C HIS A 607 -8.76 -15.05 16.37
N LEU A 608 -7.57 -14.50 16.58
CA LEU A 608 -7.16 -13.88 17.85
C LEU A 608 -8.02 -12.66 18.24
N GLU A 609 -8.57 -11.93 17.25
CA GLU A 609 -9.49 -10.80 17.47
C GLU A 609 -10.93 -11.26 17.83
N LYS A 610 -11.26 -12.55 17.64
CA LYS A 610 -12.59 -13.12 17.95
C LYS A 610 -12.60 -14.06 19.17
N THR A 611 -11.43 -14.40 19.72
CA THR A 611 -11.28 -15.20 20.95
C THR A 611 -11.40 -14.39 22.22
N ASP A 612 -11.90 -15.03 23.28
CA ASP A 612 -11.76 -14.50 24.64
C ASP A 612 -10.39 -14.91 25.25
N GLY A 613 -9.74 -15.97 24.73
CA GLY A 613 -8.36 -16.36 25.07
C GLY A 613 -7.69 -17.29 24.04
N PHE A 614 -6.36 -17.36 24.10
CA PHE A 614 -5.55 -18.21 23.22
C PHE A 614 -4.25 -18.73 23.88
N LEU A 615 -3.71 -19.85 23.37
CA LEU A 615 -2.40 -20.40 23.76
C LEU A 615 -1.63 -20.91 22.53
N ARG A 616 -0.39 -20.46 22.34
CA ARG A 616 0.46 -20.84 21.20
C ARG A 616 1.43 -21.97 21.56
N ARG A 617 1.58 -22.95 20.67
CA ARG A 617 2.52 -24.07 20.76
C ARG A 617 3.14 -24.31 19.39
N GLU A 618 4.46 -24.14 19.27
CA GLU A 618 5.20 -24.31 18.01
C GLU A 618 4.57 -23.53 16.84
N LYS A 619 3.92 -24.25 15.90
CA LYS A 619 3.25 -23.72 14.70
C LYS A 619 1.72 -23.75 14.80
N GLU A 620 1.18 -23.88 16.00
CA GLU A 620 -0.25 -24.09 16.25
C GLU A 620 -0.75 -23.12 17.33
N VAL A 621 -1.95 -22.55 17.14
CA VAL A 621 -2.59 -21.63 18.09
C VAL A 621 -3.91 -22.23 18.53
N PHE A 622 -4.04 -22.54 19.81
CA PHE A 622 -5.27 -22.95 20.46
C PHE A 622 -6.08 -21.69 20.84
N CYS A 623 -7.38 -21.72 20.58
CA CYS A 623 -8.28 -20.56 20.66
C CYS A 623 -9.59 -20.97 21.32
N TRP A 624 -10.18 -20.10 22.15
CA TRP A 624 -11.50 -20.33 22.74
C TRP A 624 -12.32 -19.05 22.97
N TRP A 625 -13.63 -19.21 23.17
CA TRP A 625 -14.52 -18.22 23.77
C TRP A 625 -15.49 -18.88 24.75
N GLY A 626 -16.08 -18.05 25.62
CA GLY A 626 -17.02 -18.45 26.66
C GLY A 626 -16.43 -18.29 28.06
N ALA A 627 -17.23 -17.71 28.96
CA ALA A 627 -16.90 -17.67 30.38
C ALA A 627 -17.01 -19.08 30.97
N ALA A 628 -15.86 -19.63 31.35
CA ALA A 628 -15.70 -20.92 31.99
C ALA A 628 -14.99 -20.72 33.33
N GLU A 629 -15.24 -21.58 34.30
CA GLU A 629 -14.47 -21.54 35.55
C GLU A 629 -13.00 -21.82 35.26
N SER A 630 -12.09 -21.20 36.03
CA SER A 630 -10.65 -21.34 35.80
C SER A 630 -10.20 -22.80 35.74
N SER A 631 -10.83 -23.67 36.54
CA SER A 631 -10.69 -25.13 36.57
C SER A 631 -10.94 -25.79 35.21
N GLU A 632 -12.05 -25.46 34.54
CA GLU A 632 -12.40 -25.99 33.21
C GLU A 632 -11.34 -25.58 32.17
N ILE A 633 -10.94 -24.30 32.18
CA ILE A 633 -9.92 -23.78 31.25
C ILE A 633 -8.57 -24.43 31.52
N PHE A 634 -8.16 -24.61 32.78
CA PHE A 634 -6.91 -25.31 33.11
C PHE A 634 -6.93 -26.77 32.64
N GLY A 635 -8.04 -27.51 32.81
CA GLY A 635 -8.18 -28.87 32.29
C GLY A 635 -8.08 -28.92 30.75
N LEU A 636 -8.72 -27.96 30.06
CA LEU A 636 -8.68 -27.83 28.60
C LEU A 636 -7.26 -27.53 28.10
N LEU A 637 -6.56 -26.59 28.74
CA LEU A 637 -5.19 -26.19 28.40
C LEU A 637 -4.15 -27.26 28.76
N GLU A 638 -4.31 -27.97 29.87
CA GLU A 638 -3.43 -29.09 30.25
C GLU A 638 -3.58 -30.24 29.26
N ASN A 639 -4.81 -30.54 28.82
CA ASN A 639 -5.07 -31.53 27.79
C ASN A 639 -4.43 -31.12 26.44
N TYR A 640 -4.53 -29.85 26.04
CA TYR A 640 -3.82 -29.33 24.86
C TYR A 640 -2.28 -29.31 25.01
N GLN A 641 -1.73 -29.08 26.20
CA GLN A 641 -0.29 -29.21 26.44
C GLN A 641 0.17 -30.67 26.34
N LYS A 642 -0.61 -31.63 26.84
CA LYS A 642 -0.30 -33.06 26.74
C LYS A 642 -0.48 -33.62 25.32
N GLN A 643 -1.58 -33.28 24.64
CA GLN A 643 -2.02 -33.92 23.39
C GLN A 643 -1.85 -33.05 22.13
N GLY A 644 -1.71 -31.73 22.25
CA GLY A 644 -1.67 -30.82 21.10
C GLY A 644 -2.92 -30.97 20.23
N ARG A 645 -2.75 -30.95 18.90
CA ARG A 645 -3.85 -31.24 17.97
C ARG A 645 -4.47 -32.64 18.07
N SER A 646 -3.84 -33.62 18.71
CA SER A 646 -4.49 -34.94 18.90
C SER A 646 -5.65 -34.90 19.89
N MET A 647 -5.80 -33.81 20.65
CA MET A 647 -7.00 -33.47 21.41
C MET A 647 -8.23 -33.32 20.50
N LEU A 648 -8.06 -32.82 19.27
CA LEU A 648 -9.11 -32.77 18.24
C LEU A 648 -9.28 -34.16 17.60
N LYS A 649 -9.76 -35.13 18.40
CA LYS A 649 -10.08 -36.49 17.93
C LYS A 649 -10.98 -36.41 16.70
N ASP A 650 -10.49 -37.02 15.62
CA ASP A 650 -11.11 -37.10 14.30
C ASP A 650 -11.44 -35.76 13.60
N SER A 651 -10.59 -34.75 13.85
CA SER A 651 -10.43 -33.64 12.89
C SER A 651 -9.77 -34.10 11.59
N LEU A 652 -10.14 -33.45 10.49
CA LEU A 652 -9.56 -33.62 9.15
C LEU A 652 -8.02 -33.60 9.18
N ASP A 653 -7.42 -32.70 9.95
CA ASP A 653 -5.97 -32.53 10.05
C ASP A 653 -5.27 -33.62 10.85
N ALA A 654 -5.91 -34.17 11.88
CA ALA A 654 -5.42 -35.36 12.57
C ALA A 654 -5.48 -36.62 11.69
N GLN A 655 -6.34 -36.65 10.66
CA GLN A 655 -6.36 -37.72 9.65
C GLN A 655 -5.28 -37.50 8.58
N PHE A 656 -5.04 -36.27 8.14
CA PHE A 656 -3.92 -35.94 7.23
C PHE A 656 -2.55 -36.29 7.80
N ARG A 657 -2.26 -35.93 9.06
CA ARG A 657 -0.99 -36.31 9.71
C ARG A 657 -0.87 -37.83 9.86
N ARG A 658 -1.91 -38.53 10.34
CA ARG A 658 -1.92 -40.00 10.38
C ARG A 658 -1.67 -40.64 9.00
N ALA A 659 -2.19 -40.08 7.92
CA ALA A 659 -1.90 -40.54 6.56
C ALA A 659 -0.46 -40.24 6.12
N ALA A 660 0.07 -39.05 6.43
CA ALA A 660 1.46 -38.68 6.12
C ALA A 660 2.47 -39.52 6.92
N ASP A 661 2.22 -39.75 8.21
CA ASP A 661 3.02 -40.57 9.11
C ASP A 661 2.94 -42.06 8.72
N PHE A 662 1.79 -42.53 8.22
CA PHE A 662 1.64 -43.87 7.65
C PHE A 662 2.37 -44.02 6.31
N VAL A 663 2.38 -43.00 5.46
CA VAL A 663 3.19 -42.98 4.22
C VAL A 663 4.69 -42.90 4.55
N ALA A 664 5.08 -42.20 5.62
CA ALA A 664 6.45 -42.18 6.13
C ALA A 664 6.86 -43.54 6.74
N SER A 665 5.96 -44.20 7.47
CA SER A 665 6.24 -45.53 8.05
C SER A 665 6.24 -46.64 6.99
N LEU A 666 5.42 -46.54 5.93
CA LEU A 666 5.54 -47.38 4.73
C LEU A 666 6.90 -47.25 4.05
N LYS A 667 7.49 -46.04 4.02
CA LYS A 667 8.86 -45.82 3.53
C LYS A 667 9.95 -46.36 4.47
N GLN A 668 9.68 -46.53 5.76
CA GLN A 668 10.59 -47.24 6.70
C GLN A 668 10.35 -48.75 6.73
N GLY A 669 9.16 -49.23 6.35
CA GLY A 669 8.77 -50.64 6.38
C GLY A 669 9.40 -51.51 5.29
N GLN A 670 9.94 -50.93 4.22
CA GLN A 670 10.70 -51.65 3.19
C GLN A 670 12.17 -51.87 3.59
N GLN A 671 12.40 -52.47 4.76
CA GLN A 671 13.61 -53.27 5.02
C GLN A 671 13.26 -54.75 4.96
N THR A 672 13.35 -55.33 3.76
CA THR A 672 13.27 -56.78 3.58
C THR A 672 14.45 -57.46 4.27
N ARG A 673 14.17 -58.12 5.41
CA ARG A 673 15.12 -59.02 6.07
C ARG A 673 15.55 -60.13 5.10
N GLY A 674 16.85 -60.22 4.82
CA GLY A 674 17.40 -61.37 4.10
C GLY A 674 17.44 -62.60 5.01
N TYR A 675 16.65 -63.62 4.68
CA TYR A 675 16.87 -64.98 5.18
C TYR A 675 17.62 -65.79 4.11
N ALA A 676 18.65 -66.51 4.55
CA ALA A 676 19.44 -67.37 3.69
C ALA A 676 18.68 -68.64 3.31
N THR A 677 18.98 -69.22 2.14
CA THR A 677 18.71 -70.64 1.87
C THR A 677 19.83 -71.19 1.00
N MET A 678 20.46 -72.27 1.47
CA MET A 678 21.50 -72.97 0.70
C MET A 678 20.87 -74.06 -0.17
N ALA A 679 21.29 -74.14 -1.43
CA ALA A 679 21.23 -75.36 -2.22
C ALA A 679 22.43 -75.42 -3.19
N ARG A 680 23.17 -76.54 -3.18
CA ARG A 680 24.29 -76.82 -4.09
C ARG A 680 23.82 -77.56 -5.34
N GLN A 681 24.41 -77.25 -6.49
CA GLN A 681 24.76 -78.17 -7.60
C GLN A 681 25.79 -77.42 -8.49
N SER A 682 27.05 -77.87 -8.60
CA SER A 682 27.61 -78.71 -9.68
C SER A 682 27.39 -78.16 -11.12
N ALA A 683 28.38 -78.00 -12.00
CA ALA A 683 29.83 -78.26 -11.93
C ALA A 683 30.64 -77.43 -12.97
N ARG A 684 31.97 -77.50 -12.86
CA ARG A 684 33.04 -77.00 -13.78
C ARG A 684 33.06 -77.75 -15.15
N PRO A 685 33.98 -77.44 -16.11
CA PRO A 685 34.49 -76.13 -16.61
C PRO A 685 34.73 -76.11 -18.16
N GLN A 686 35.12 -74.95 -18.75
CA GLN A 686 36.17 -74.76 -19.81
C GLN A 686 36.22 -73.24 -20.19
N LEU A 687 37.34 -72.51 -20.19
CA LEU A 687 38.56 -72.49 -21.05
C LEU A 687 38.40 -71.70 -22.37
N GLY A 688 39.18 -70.61 -22.59
CA GLY A 688 39.52 -70.12 -23.96
C GLY A 688 39.47 -68.60 -24.28
N GLN A 689 40.64 -67.93 -24.18
CA GLN A 689 41.24 -66.94 -25.10
C GLN A 689 40.52 -65.65 -25.64
N ASN A 690 41.23 -64.52 -25.46
CA ASN A 690 41.59 -63.43 -26.43
C ASN A 690 40.56 -62.81 -27.42
N ARG A 691 40.29 -61.49 -27.30
CA ARG A 691 40.85 -60.41 -28.17
C ARG A 691 40.32 -58.96 -27.91
N THR A 692 41.26 -58.01 -27.86
CA THR A 692 41.26 -56.58 -28.26
C THR A 692 39.96 -55.78 -28.56
N ILE A 693 39.67 -54.74 -27.73
CA ILE A 693 39.69 -53.26 -28.00
C ILE A 693 39.16 -52.72 -29.37
N PRO A 694 38.42 -51.58 -29.48
CA PRO A 694 37.57 -50.82 -28.52
C PRO A 694 36.22 -50.29 -29.11
N ALA A 695 35.35 -49.70 -28.27
CA ALA A 695 34.53 -48.52 -28.63
C ALA A 695 33.86 -47.86 -27.39
N SER A 696 33.58 -46.54 -27.49
CA SER A 696 32.76 -45.71 -26.59
C SER A 696 31.40 -46.35 -26.23
N THR A 697 30.82 -46.16 -25.02
CA THR A 697 30.32 -44.87 -24.50
C THR A 697 30.09 -44.96 -22.98
N ARG A 698 30.29 -43.85 -22.24
CA ARG A 698 30.13 -43.81 -20.77
C ARG A 698 28.65 -43.83 -20.35
N GLY A 699 28.25 -44.83 -19.57
CA GLY A 699 27.04 -44.77 -18.73
C GLY A 699 27.34 -44.10 -17.39
N PHE A 700 26.45 -43.21 -16.94
CA PHE A 700 26.54 -42.61 -15.61
C PHE A 700 25.99 -43.56 -14.54
N ALA A 701 26.75 -43.77 -13.46
CA ALA A 701 26.27 -44.45 -12.26
C ALA A 701 25.58 -43.45 -11.32
N THR A 702 24.27 -43.60 -11.10
CA THR A 702 23.47 -42.73 -10.24
C THR A 702 23.39 -43.24 -8.81
N THR A 703 24.40 -42.93 -7.99
CA THR A 703 24.29 -42.96 -6.51
C THR A 703 25.02 -41.76 -5.90
N ALA A 704 24.35 -40.62 -5.88
CA ALA A 704 24.71 -39.48 -5.05
C ALA A 704 23.46 -38.98 -4.32
N SER A 705 23.60 -38.65 -3.04
CA SER A 705 22.57 -38.01 -2.22
C SER A 705 22.12 -36.71 -2.87
N ARG A 706 20.82 -36.39 -2.79
CA ARG A 706 20.29 -35.06 -3.16
C ARG A 706 20.85 -33.98 -2.23
N SER A 707 22.02 -33.44 -2.56
CA SER A 707 22.35 -32.06 -2.26
C SER A 707 21.34 -31.17 -2.97
N MET A 708 20.98 -30.06 -2.31
CA MET A 708 20.26 -28.97 -2.97
C MET A 708 21.33 -28.17 -3.69
N ASP A 709 21.61 -28.54 -4.94
CA ASP A 709 22.74 -28.00 -5.70
C ASP A 709 22.57 -26.49 -5.90
N THR A 710 23.44 -25.71 -5.26
CA THR A 710 23.57 -24.28 -5.56
C THR A 710 24.26 -24.15 -6.91
N THR A 711 23.81 -23.20 -7.74
CA THR A 711 24.41 -22.95 -9.07
C THR A 711 25.83 -22.41 -9.01
N ASN A 712 26.32 -22.08 -7.81
CA ASN A 712 27.69 -21.68 -7.51
C ASN A 712 28.12 -22.36 -6.19
N PRO A 713 28.63 -23.60 -6.24
CA PRO A 713 28.99 -24.36 -5.04
C PRO A 713 30.19 -23.75 -4.32
N ASN A 714 30.22 -23.89 -2.98
CA ASN A 714 31.37 -23.48 -2.20
C ASN A 714 32.58 -24.41 -2.48
N PRO A 715 33.81 -23.87 -2.61
CA PRO A 715 35.00 -24.68 -2.83
C PRO A 715 35.30 -25.59 -1.62
N PRO A 716 36.01 -26.72 -1.81
CA PRO A 716 36.33 -27.65 -0.73
C PRO A 716 37.20 -26.98 0.35
N TYR A 717 36.63 -26.83 1.55
CA TYR A 717 37.23 -26.13 2.68
C TYR A 717 38.51 -26.82 3.21
N GLY A 718 39.44 -26.01 3.75
CA GLY A 718 40.58 -26.52 4.53
C GLY A 718 41.69 -27.23 3.75
N ILE A 719 41.77 -27.04 2.43
CA ILE A 719 42.88 -27.53 1.60
C ILE A 719 43.96 -26.45 1.43
N LYS A 720 43.56 -25.21 1.11
CA LYS A 720 44.48 -24.05 1.10
C LYS A 720 44.94 -23.71 2.52
N HIS A 721 46.21 -23.33 2.65
CA HIS A 721 46.86 -22.91 3.89
C HIS A 721 46.72 -23.85 5.09
N LYS A 722 46.41 -25.15 4.88
CA LYS A 722 46.31 -26.18 5.93
C LYS A 722 47.58 -26.37 6.78
N HIS A 723 48.71 -25.83 6.31
CA HIS A 723 49.99 -25.78 7.01
C HIS A 723 50.11 -24.64 8.04
N ARG A 724 49.18 -23.67 8.07
CA ARG A 724 49.14 -22.62 9.10
C ARG A 724 48.50 -23.18 10.36
N ASP A 725 49.26 -23.22 11.45
CA ASP A 725 48.82 -23.54 12.81
C ASP A 725 48.33 -22.29 13.59
N TYR A 726 48.33 -21.13 12.94
CA TYR A 726 47.97 -19.82 13.52
C TYR A 726 46.80 -19.15 12.76
N PRO A 727 45.96 -18.32 13.42
CA PRO A 727 44.91 -17.54 12.76
C PRO A 727 45.49 -16.54 11.74
N ALA A 728 44.88 -16.41 10.56
CA ALA A 728 45.39 -15.52 9.51
C ALA A 728 45.51 -14.06 10.02
N LYS A 729 46.69 -13.47 9.81
CA LYS A 729 47.05 -12.12 10.26
C LYS A 729 46.48 -11.09 9.29
N VAL A 730 45.58 -10.24 9.78
CA VAL A 730 44.92 -9.20 8.98
C VAL A 730 45.47 -7.82 9.30
N ALA A 731 45.71 -6.99 8.28
CA ALA A 731 45.97 -5.57 8.43
C ALA A 731 44.87 -4.73 7.77
N LEU A 732 44.36 -3.73 8.49
CA LEU A 732 43.30 -2.82 8.02
C LEU A 732 43.87 -1.41 7.84
N ILE A 733 44.04 -0.99 6.59
CA ILE A 733 44.59 0.32 6.24
C ILE A 733 43.43 1.29 5.97
N GLY A 734 43.27 2.35 6.77
CA GLY A 734 42.15 3.31 6.65
C GLY A 734 40.99 3.09 7.64
N ALA A 735 41.24 2.41 8.76
CA ALA A 735 40.24 1.87 9.67
C ALA A 735 39.26 2.86 10.36
N ARG A 736 39.42 4.18 10.20
CA ARG A 736 38.58 5.20 10.87
C ARG A 736 37.13 5.23 10.40
N GLY A 737 36.85 4.88 9.14
CA GLY A 737 35.50 4.98 8.57
C GLY A 737 34.51 4.00 9.22
N TYR A 738 33.20 4.27 9.10
CA TYR A 738 32.14 3.41 9.63
C TYR A 738 32.26 1.94 9.15
N THR A 739 32.62 1.74 7.87
CA THR A 739 32.92 0.42 7.30
C THR A 739 34.10 -0.28 7.98
N GLY A 740 35.15 0.48 8.34
CA GLY A 740 36.32 -0.05 9.05
C GLY A 740 35.93 -0.58 10.43
N GLN A 741 35.14 0.17 11.19
CA GLN A 741 34.61 -0.28 12.50
C GLN A 741 33.73 -1.52 12.36
N ALA A 742 32.80 -1.54 11.39
CA ALA A 742 31.94 -2.70 11.14
C ALA A 742 32.73 -3.97 10.75
N LEU A 743 33.87 -3.82 10.08
CA LEU A 743 34.78 -4.93 9.78
C LEU A 743 35.59 -5.38 11.01
N ILE A 744 36.01 -4.45 11.88
CA ILE A 744 36.68 -4.77 13.15
C ILE A 744 35.75 -5.59 14.07
N ASP A 745 34.47 -5.23 14.16
CA ASP A 745 33.46 -5.98 14.92
C ASP A 745 33.26 -7.41 14.42
N LEU A 746 33.31 -7.62 13.10
CA LEU A 746 33.26 -8.93 12.46
C LEU A 746 34.55 -9.74 12.71
N LEU A 747 35.71 -9.13 12.48
CA LEU A 747 37.02 -9.76 12.72
C LEU A 747 37.21 -10.14 14.20
N ASN A 748 36.66 -9.37 15.15
CA ASN A 748 36.72 -9.72 16.57
C ASN A 748 35.97 -11.03 16.89
N LYS A 749 34.93 -11.37 16.11
CA LYS A 749 34.11 -12.59 16.27
C LYS A 749 34.60 -13.77 15.41
N HIS A 750 35.41 -13.52 14.38
CA HIS A 750 35.86 -14.56 13.45
C HIS A 750 36.81 -15.58 14.10
N PRO A 751 36.58 -16.90 14.04
CA PRO A 751 37.42 -17.87 14.75
C PRO A 751 38.87 -17.93 14.24
N ASN A 752 39.06 -17.84 12.91
CA ASN A 752 40.33 -18.16 12.25
C ASN A 752 41.12 -16.93 11.73
N MET A 753 40.78 -15.72 12.17
CA MET A 753 41.47 -14.47 11.76
C MET A 753 41.81 -13.61 12.99
N ASP A 754 42.97 -12.97 12.97
CA ASP A 754 43.42 -12.04 14.00
C ASP A 754 43.88 -10.73 13.34
N LEU A 755 43.20 -9.63 13.68
CA LEU A 755 43.61 -8.28 13.31
C LEU A 755 44.93 -7.96 14.03
N ARG A 756 45.96 -7.57 13.26
CA ARG A 756 47.30 -7.26 13.78
C ARG A 756 47.62 -5.78 13.69
N HIS A 757 47.35 -5.17 12.54
CA HIS A 757 47.71 -3.77 12.24
C HIS A 757 46.50 -2.98 11.78
N VAL A 758 46.42 -1.72 12.22
CA VAL A 758 45.26 -0.86 12.01
C VAL A 758 45.75 0.57 11.77
N SER A 759 45.78 1.00 10.51
CA SER A 759 46.33 2.32 10.14
C SER A 759 45.25 3.40 10.08
N SER A 760 45.50 4.53 10.74
CA SER A 760 44.67 5.74 10.71
C SER A 760 45.47 6.99 11.08
N ARG A 761 45.70 7.88 10.10
CA ARG A 761 46.41 9.17 10.28
C ARG A 761 45.82 10.04 11.39
N GLU A 762 44.49 10.00 11.57
CA GLU A 762 43.75 10.83 12.53
C GLU A 762 43.49 10.16 13.89
N LEU A 763 43.86 8.89 14.07
CA LEU A 763 43.72 8.16 15.35
C LEU A 763 45.04 7.58 15.86
N ALA A 764 46.14 7.77 15.12
CA ALA A 764 47.47 7.25 15.46
C ALA A 764 47.85 7.50 16.94
N GLY A 765 48.36 6.45 17.59
CA GLY A 765 48.70 6.46 19.03
C GLY A 765 47.52 6.22 19.97
N LYS A 766 46.27 6.22 19.50
CA LYS A 766 45.11 5.80 20.31
C LYS A 766 44.94 4.29 20.29
N LYS A 767 44.49 3.72 21.41
CA LYS A 767 44.07 2.32 21.50
C LYS A 767 42.80 2.08 20.66
N LEU A 768 42.72 0.91 20.04
CA LEU A 768 41.53 0.43 19.36
C LEU A 768 40.49 -0.05 20.39
N GLU A 769 39.28 0.48 20.29
CA GLU A 769 38.11 0.01 21.03
C GLU A 769 37.34 -1.05 20.22
N GLY A 770 36.51 -1.87 20.85
CA GLY A 770 35.70 -2.92 20.20
C GLY A 770 36.44 -4.23 19.89
N TYR A 771 37.78 -4.23 19.75
CA TYR A 771 38.57 -5.45 19.54
C TYR A 771 39.09 -6.04 20.86
N THR A 772 38.77 -7.30 21.16
CA THR A 772 39.03 -7.94 22.46
C THR A 772 40.11 -9.03 22.43
N LYS A 773 40.44 -9.57 21.25
CA LYS A 773 41.49 -10.62 21.10
C LYS A 773 42.91 -10.12 21.39
N ARG A 774 43.17 -8.83 21.17
CA ARG A 774 44.49 -8.19 21.32
C ARG A 774 44.35 -6.72 21.69
N GLN A 775 45.31 -6.19 22.43
CA GLN A 775 45.50 -4.74 22.56
C GLN A 775 46.16 -4.21 21.29
N ILE A 776 45.43 -3.43 20.50
CA ILE A 776 45.93 -2.81 19.26
C ILE A 776 45.92 -1.30 19.45
N THR A 777 46.93 -0.63 18.91
CA THR A 777 47.01 0.84 18.82
C THR A 777 46.93 1.22 17.35
N TYR A 778 46.22 2.30 17.02
CA TYR A 778 46.20 2.83 15.67
C TYR A 778 47.61 3.31 15.27
N GLU A 779 48.05 2.88 14.10
CA GLU A 779 49.35 3.23 13.51
C GLU A 779 49.17 4.31 12.41
N ASN A 780 50.26 4.94 11.99
CA ASN A 780 50.29 5.85 10.84
C ASN A 780 51.21 5.26 9.75
N LEU A 781 50.86 4.07 9.26
CA LEU A 781 51.68 3.34 8.30
C LEU A 781 51.79 4.10 6.97
N SER A 782 53.02 4.34 6.53
CA SER A 782 53.34 4.79 5.17
C SER A 782 53.41 3.61 4.19
N ALA A 783 53.56 3.90 2.90
CA ALA A 783 53.79 2.86 1.90
C ALA A 783 55.10 2.09 2.14
N GLU A 784 56.16 2.77 2.61
CA GLU A 784 57.44 2.15 2.95
C GLU A 784 57.37 1.23 4.18
N ASP A 785 56.51 1.54 5.15
CA ASP A 785 56.29 0.67 6.31
C ASP A 785 55.52 -0.59 5.88
N VAL A 786 54.52 -0.43 5.03
CA VAL A 786 53.77 -1.55 4.44
C VAL A 786 54.65 -2.44 3.55
N GLU A 787 55.59 -1.85 2.79
CA GLU A 787 56.61 -2.59 2.00
C GLU A 787 57.42 -3.52 2.90
N LYS A 788 58.02 -2.99 3.98
CA LYS A 788 58.81 -3.76 4.96
C LYS A 788 57.99 -4.84 5.67
N MET A 789 56.77 -4.53 6.10
CA MET A 789 55.86 -5.50 6.75
C MET A 789 55.46 -6.64 5.80
N ALA A 790 55.30 -6.36 4.51
CA ALA A 790 55.02 -7.37 3.49
C ALA A 790 56.25 -8.26 3.26
N GLU A 791 57.45 -7.69 3.10
CA GLU A 791 58.72 -8.44 3.01
C GLU A 791 58.90 -9.39 4.22
N ASN A 792 58.71 -8.87 5.44
CA ASN A 792 58.77 -9.61 6.69
C ASN A 792 57.67 -10.67 6.87
N SER A 793 56.63 -10.69 6.01
CA SER A 793 55.49 -11.62 6.12
C SER A 793 54.71 -11.50 7.44
N GLU A 794 54.57 -10.26 7.92
CA GLU A 794 53.84 -9.94 9.15
C GLU A 794 52.31 -10.03 8.97
N VAL A 795 51.83 -10.01 7.73
CA VAL A 795 50.41 -9.95 7.34
C VAL A 795 50.13 -10.98 6.26
N ASP A 796 49.06 -11.77 6.41
CA ASP A 796 48.59 -12.73 5.40
C ASP A 796 47.51 -12.12 4.47
N CYS A 797 46.72 -11.17 5.00
CA CYS A 797 45.66 -10.47 4.27
C CYS A 797 45.60 -8.97 4.59
N TRP A 798 45.61 -8.16 3.55
CA TRP A 798 45.55 -6.70 3.60
C TRP A 798 44.17 -6.20 3.17
N VAL A 799 43.55 -5.34 3.97
CA VAL A 799 42.29 -4.67 3.61
C VAL A 799 42.53 -3.18 3.43
N MET A 800 42.28 -2.68 2.22
CA MET A 800 42.36 -1.24 1.90
C MET A 800 41.00 -0.59 2.11
N ALA A 801 40.79 0.01 3.28
CA ALA A 801 39.63 0.83 3.64
C ALA A 801 39.91 2.32 3.40
N LEU A 802 40.57 2.64 2.29
CA LEU A 802 41.03 3.99 1.94
C LEU A 802 40.03 4.72 1.02
N PRO A 803 40.10 6.06 0.92
CA PRO A 803 39.39 6.82 -0.10
C PRO A 803 39.86 6.45 -1.52
N ASN A 804 38.98 6.60 -2.51
CA ASN A 804 39.32 6.41 -3.92
C ASN A 804 40.52 7.30 -4.33
N GLY A 805 41.41 6.75 -5.16
CA GLY A 805 42.64 7.35 -5.65
C GLY A 805 43.83 7.23 -4.69
N VAL A 806 43.69 6.52 -3.57
CA VAL A 806 44.69 6.44 -2.49
C VAL A 806 45.25 5.03 -2.30
N CYS A 807 44.62 3.98 -2.86
CA CYS A 807 45.06 2.60 -2.64
C CYS A 807 46.37 2.26 -3.36
N LYS A 808 46.64 2.87 -4.52
CA LYS A 808 47.75 2.50 -5.41
C LYS A 808 49.14 2.42 -4.73
N PRO A 809 49.63 3.43 -3.98
CA PRO A 809 50.96 3.36 -3.38
C PRO A 809 51.13 2.20 -2.39
N PHE A 810 50.09 1.84 -1.64
CA PHE A 810 50.12 0.72 -0.70
C PHE A 810 50.05 -0.63 -1.43
N VAL A 811 49.23 -0.74 -2.47
CA VAL A 811 49.17 -1.93 -3.33
C VAL A 811 50.50 -2.18 -4.04
N ASP A 812 51.10 -1.13 -4.61
CA ASP A 812 52.41 -1.22 -5.28
C ASP A 812 53.50 -1.65 -4.28
N ALA A 813 53.49 -1.11 -3.05
CA ALA A 813 54.40 -1.51 -1.98
C ALA A 813 54.26 -3.01 -1.60
N ILE A 814 53.03 -3.51 -1.42
CA ILE A 814 52.79 -4.93 -1.13
C ILE A 814 53.27 -5.80 -2.30
N ASN A 815 52.98 -5.40 -3.54
CA ASN A 815 53.37 -6.14 -4.75
C ASN A 815 54.90 -6.29 -4.89
N LYS A 816 55.67 -5.24 -4.57
CA LYS A 816 57.15 -5.28 -4.66
C LYS A 816 57.79 -6.36 -3.77
N SER A 817 57.18 -6.69 -2.63
CA SER A 817 57.69 -7.72 -1.72
C SER A 817 57.81 -9.12 -2.37
N GLY A 818 57.14 -9.34 -3.52
CA GLY A 818 57.09 -10.63 -4.21
C GLY A 818 56.32 -11.72 -3.46
N LYS A 819 55.67 -11.38 -2.34
CA LYS A 819 54.91 -12.32 -1.50
C LYS A 819 53.46 -12.41 -1.98
N ASP A 820 52.97 -13.64 -2.15
CA ASP A 820 51.58 -13.90 -2.54
C ASP A 820 50.63 -13.78 -1.32
N THR A 821 50.42 -12.53 -0.89
CA THR A 821 49.46 -12.15 0.17
C THR A 821 48.16 -11.66 -0.45
N VAL A 822 47.03 -11.86 0.23
CA VAL A 822 45.71 -11.42 -0.25
C VAL A 822 45.56 -9.92 -0.03
N ILE A 823 45.06 -9.19 -1.02
CA ILE A 823 44.66 -7.78 -0.91
C ILE A 823 43.19 -7.66 -1.29
N VAL A 824 42.38 -7.09 -0.40
CA VAL A 824 40.98 -6.72 -0.65
C VAL A 824 40.85 -5.19 -0.64
N ASP A 825 40.46 -4.60 -1.76
CA ASP A 825 40.19 -3.17 -1.87
C ASP A 825 38.71 -2.86 -1.66
N LEU A 826 38.40 -1.94 -0.73
CA LEU A 826 37.04 -1.43 -0.51
C LEU A 826 36.72 -0.18 -1.33
N SER A 827 37.75 0.47 -1.88
CA SER A 827 37.61 1.65 -2.74
C SER A 827 37.01 1.26 -4.11
N ALA A 828 36.90 2.24 -5.01
CA ALA A 828 36.52 1.98 -6.40
C ALA A 828 37.70 1.80 -7.36
N ASP A 829 38.95 1.92 -6.89
CA ASP A 829 40.16 2.05 -7.71
C ASP A 829 40.36 0.85 -8.66
N TYR A 830 40.07 -0.36 -8.19
CA TYR A 830 40.27 -1.60 -8.96
C TYR A 830 38.97 -2.29 -9.41
N ARG A 831 37.79 -1.71 -9.20
CA ARG A 831 36.49 -2.35 -9.57
C ARG A 831 36.24 -2.48 -11.06
N PHE A 832 37.08 -1.85 -11.87
CA PHE A 832 37.05 -1.85 -13.34
C PHE A 832 38.31 -2.49 -13.94
N ASP A 833 39.24 -2.96 -13.11
CA ASP A 833 40.50 -3.56 -13.52
C ASP A 833 40.31 -5.07 -13.73
N GLU A 834 40.63 -5.56 -14.93
CA GLU A 834 40.45 -6.95 -15.30
C GLU A 834 41.54 -7.88 -14.73
N THR A 835 42.61 -7.32 -14.13
CA THR A 835 43.58 -8.11 -13.34
C THR A 835 43.14 -8.32 -11.89
N TRP A 836 42.01 -7.74 -11.47
CA TRP A 836 41.44 -7.90 -10.14
C TRP A 836 40.13 -8.70 -10.20
N THR A 837 39.95 -9.64 -9.27
CA THR A 837 38.70 -10.39 -9.18
C THR A 837 37.62 -9.55 -8.50
N TYR A 838 36.48 -9.37 -9.16
CA TYR A 838 35.33 -8.68 -8.57
C TYR A 838 34.67 -9.56 -7.48
N GLY A 839 34.69 -9.09 -6.24
CA GLY A 839 34.35 -9.90 -5.07
C GLY A 839 32.85 -9.98 -4.75
N LEU A 840 32.04 -10.53 -5.66
CA LEU A 840 30.60 -10.75 -5.48
C LEU A 840 30.22 -12.24 -5.60
N PRO A 841 30.37 -13.06 -4.54
CA PRO A 841 30.20 -14.53 -4.58
C PRO A 841 28.84 -15.02 -5.07
N GLU A 842 27.79 -14.22 -4.98
CA GLU A 842 26.46 -14.61 -5.46
C GLU A 842 26.34 -14.59 -7.00
N LEU A 843 27.21 -13.82 -7.70
CA LEU A 843 27.22 -13.67 -9.17
C LEU A 843 28.52 -14.15 -9.82
N ILE A 844 29.64 -14.11 -9.12
CA ILE A 844 30.96 -14.55 -9.58
C ILE A 844 31.28 -15.93 -8.99
N GLU A 845 31.84 -16.82 -9.80
CA GLU A 845 32.24 -18.18 -9.37
C GLU A 845 33.12 -18.13 -8.11
N ARG A 846 32.69 -18.84 -7.05
CA ARG A 846 33.38 -18.85 -5.74
C ARG A 846 34.81 -19.39 -5.83
N SER A 847 35.10 -20.27 -6.79
CA SER A 847 36.45 -20.73 -7.15
C SER A 847 37.36 -19.56 -7.53
N LYS A 848 36.92 -18.69 -8.46
CA LYS A 848 37.70 -17.52 -8.90
C LYS A 848 38.04 -16.57 -7.76
N ILE A 849 37.12 -16.37 -6.82
CA ILE A 849 37.37 -15.56 -5.61
C ILE A 849 38.34 -16.29 -4.66
N SER A 850 38.21 -17.61 -4.52
CA SER A 850 39.14 -18.41 -3.70
C SER A 850 40.56 -18.44 -4.26
N ASP A 851 40.71 -18.47 -5.58
CA ASP A 851 42.00 -18.45 -6.29
C ASP A 851 42.62 -17.04 -6.42
N ALA A 852 41.88 -15.98 -6.05
CA ALA A 852 42.34 -14.61 -6.18
C ALA A 852 43.11 -14.10 -4.96
N THR A 853 44.28 -13.50 -5.20
CA THR A 853 45.00 -12.70 -4.20
C THR A 853 44.81 -11.19 -4.39
N ARG A 854 44.11 -10.75 -5.44
CA ARG A 854 43.75 -9.35 -5.71
C ARG A 854 42.24 -9.25 -5.92
N ILE A 855 41.51 -8.74 -4.92
CA ILE A 855 40.04 -8.71 -4.92
C ILE A 855 39.52 -7.28 -4.78
N ALA A 856 38.72 -6.85 -5.75
CA ALA A 856 38.02 -5.56 -5.71
C ALA A 856 36.62 -5.78 -5.09
N ASN A 857 36.36 -5.19 -3.93
CA ASN A 857 35.09 -5.35 -3.25
C ASN A 857 34.00 -4.48 -3.90
N PRO A 858 32.80 -5.04 -4.18
CA PRO A 858 31.65 -4.30 -4.70
C PRO A 858 31.29 -3.04 -3.90
N GLY A 859 30.82 -2.01 -4.60
CA GLY A 859 30.21 -0.83 -3.99
C GLY A 859 28.81 -1.09 -3.48
N CYS A 860 28.43 -0.52 -2.34
CA CYS A 860 27.16 -0.82 -1.66
C CYS A 860 25.91 -0.69 -2.55
N TYR A 861 25.77 0.39 -3.32
CA TYR A 861 24.66 0.51 -4.28
C TYR A 861 24.77 -0.49 -5.43
N ALA A 862 25.98 -0.78 -5.90
CA ALA A 862 26.22 -1.74 -6.97
C ALA A 862 25.86 -3.17 -6.53
N THR A 863 26.17 -3.59 -5.30
CA THR A 863 25.78 -4.90 -4.74
C THR A 863 24.27 -5.13 -4.84
N ALA A 864 23.48 -4.20 -4.29
CA ALA A 864 22.02 -4.34 -4.27
C ALA A 864 21.39 -4.25 -5.68
N ALA A 865 21.96 -3.43 -6.57
CA ALA A 865 21.46 -3.30 -7.94
C ALA A 865 21.80 -4.52 -8.81
N GLN A 866 23.02 -5.03 -8.72
CA GLN A 866 23.43 -6.23 -9.45
C GLN A 866 22.60 -7.44 -9.04
N LEU A 867 22.45 -7.69 -7.73
CA LEU A 867 21.63 -8.80 -7.25
C LEU A 867 20.14 -8.61 -7.59
N GLY A 868 19.69 -7.35 -7.63
CA GLY A 868 18.35 -6.97 -8.05
C GLY A 868 18.08 -7.09 -9.55
N ILE A 869 19.09 -7.12 -10.43
CA ILE A 869 18.93 -7.17 -11.90
C ILE A 869 19.36 -8.52 -12.50
N ALA A 870 20.42 -9.14 -11.97
CA ALA A 870 21.07 -10.33 -12.54
C ALA A 870 20.12 -11.49 -12.92
N PRO A 871 19.07 -11.84 -12.13
CA PRO A 871 18.15 -12.91 -12.50
C PRO A 871 17.32 -12.63 -13.76
N LEU A 872 17.26 -11.37 -14.23
CA LEU A 872 16.42 -10.94 -15.34
C LEU A 872 17.20 -10.53 -16.59
N LEU A 873 18.53 -10.67 -16.65
CA LEU A 873 19.37 -10.20 -17.76
C LEU A 873 18.87 -10.67 -19.13
N GLU A 874 18.53 -11.96 -19.27
CA GLU A 874 18.00 -12.55 -20.51
C GLU A 874 16.62 -12.00 -20.93
N PHE A 875 15.90 -11.36 -20.00
CA PHE A 875 14.56 -10.82 -20.20
C PHE A 875 14.55 -9.30 -20.35
N ILE A 876 15.70 -8.62 -20.29
CA ILE A 876 15.80 -7.17 -20.47
C ILE A 876 15.44 -6.79 -21.91
N GLY A 877 14.52 -5.82 -22.06
CA GLY A 877 14.06 -5.27 -23.34
C GLY A 877 14.41 -3.79 -23.55
N GLY A 878 15.22 -3.21 -22.66
CA GLY A 878 15.64 -1.81 -22.67
C GLY A 878 16.33 -1.44 -21.36
N GLN A 879 16.97 -0.27 -21.31
CA GLN A 879 17.80 0.15 -20.18
C GLN A 879 17.04 0.11 -18.83
N PRO A 880 17.50 -0.67 -17.82
CA PRO A 880 16.97 -0.61 -16.46
C PRO A 880 17.22 0.75 -15.80
N THR A 881 16.28 1.20 -14.99
CA THR A 881 16.42 2.42 -14.18
C THR A 881 16.41 2.06 -12.70
N VAL A 882 17.47 2.42 -11.99
CA VAL A 882 17.68 2.17 -10.55
C VAL A 882 17.57 3.49 -9.78
N PHE A 883 16.54 3.64 -8.96
CA PHE A 883 16.48 4.70 -7.95
C PHE A 883 16.88 4.11 -6.60
N GLY A 884 17.95 4.61 -5.99
CA GLY A 884 18.47 4.08 -4.73
C GLY A 884 18.56 5.14 -3.64
N VAL A 885 18.16 4.80 -2.41
CA VAL A 885 18.29 5.67 -1.24
C VAL A 885 19.13 4.99 -0.17
N SER A 886 20.21 5.63 0.29
CA SER A 886 21.01 5.17 1.45
C SER A 886 20.78 6.00 2.70
N GLY A 887 21.17 5.42 3.84
CA GLY A 887 21.46 6.18 5.04
C GLY A 887 22.73 7.02 4.91
N TYR A 888 22.89 8.00 5.79
CA TYR A 888 23.96 9.00 5.70
C TYR A 888 25.36 8.47 6.04
N SER A 889 25.47 7.30 6.68
CA SER A 889 26.78 6.63 6.89
C SER A 889 27.52 6.36 5.58
N GLY A 890 26.80 6.19 4.46
CA GLY A 890 27.37 6.02 3.13
C GLY A 890 28.11 7.25 2.58
N ALA A 891 27.89 8.45 3.14
CA ALA A 891 28.68 9.65 2.82
C ALA A 891 29.99 9.75 3.64
N GLY A 892 30.28 8.76 4.50
CA GLY A 892 31.49 8.69 5.31
C GLY A 892 31.46 9.60 6.55
N THR A 893 32.60 9.75 7.20
CA THR A 893 32.74 10.49 8.48
C THR A 893 33.15 11.96 8.32
N LYS A 894 33.55 12.39 7.11
CA LYS A 894 33.97 13.78 6.84
C LYS A 894 32.72 14.66 6.70
N PRO A 895 32.57 15.76 7.46
CA PRO A 895 31.37 16.60 7.41
C PRO A 895 31.04 17.13 6.02
N SER A 896 29.77 17.06 5.65
CA SER A 896 29.21 17.45 4.35
C SER A 896 27.68 17.64 4.46
N PRO A 897 27.01 18.29 3.49
CA PRO A 897 25.54 18.34 3.45
C PRO A 897 24.87 16.95 3.35
N LYS A 898 25.61 15.91 2.97
CA LYS A 898 25.14 14.53 2.78
C LYS A 898 25.25 13.65 4.04
N ASN A 899 25.88 14.15 5.10
CA ASN A 899 25.92 13.52 6.43
C ASN A 899 25.63 14.50 7.59
N ASP A 900 25.10 15.69 7.28
CA ASP A 900 24.47 16.56 8.26
C ASP A 900 23.02 16.10 8.48
N VAL A 901 22.76 15.48 9.63
CA VAL A 901 21.45 14.98 10.04
C VAL A 901 20.39 16.09 10.06
N LYS A 902 20.75 17.34 10.39
CA LYS A 902 19.80 18.48 10.40
C LYS A 902 19.40 18.89 8.99
N ASN A 903 20.34 18.83 8.05
CA ASN A 903 20.09 19.12 6.64
C ASN A 903 19.28 18.00 5.94
N LEU A 904 19.34 16.77 6.47
CA LEU A 904 18.58 15.62 5.99
C LEU A 904 17.22 15.46 6.66
N GLU A 905 16.96 16.15 7.77
CA GLU A 905 15.68 16.10 8.48
C GLU A 905 14.53 16.61 7.58
N ASN A 906 13.51 15.77 7.37
CA ASN A 906 12.42 15.99 6.40
C ASN A 906 12.88 16.25 4.95
N ASN A 907 14.07 15.76 4.57
CA ASN A 907 14.71 16.06 3.29
C ASN A 907 15.31 14.79 2.63
N LEU A 908 15.59 14.87 1.33
CA LEU A 908 16.21 13.81 0.53
C LEU A 908 17.13 14.44 -0.51
N ILE A 909 18.41 14.05 -0.54
CA ILE A 909 19.44 14.75 -1.34
C ILE A 909 20.11 13.79 -2.32
N PRO A 910 20.24 14.10 -3.62
CA PRO A 910 20.98 13.26 -4.56
C PRO A 910 22.48 13.25 -4.26
N TYR A 911 23.15 12.11 -4.45
CA TYR A 911 24.62 12.07 -4.51
C TYR A 911 25.12 12.69 -5.82
N SER A 912 24.52 12.27 -6.94
CA SER A 912 24.56 12.89 -8.26
C SER A 912 23.27 12.51 -9.00
N LEU A 913 22.99 13.16 -10.15
CA LEU A 913 21.81 12.87 -10.97
C LEU A 913 22.11 11.97 -12.18
N THR A 914 23.37 11.93 -12.63
CA THR A 914 23.93 11.03 -13.64
C THR A 914 25.37 10.68 -13.24
N ASP A 915 26.04 9.80 -14.01
CA ASP A 915 27.49 9.59 -13.99
C ASP A 915 28.07 9.13 -12.65
N HIS A 916 27.23 8.63 -11.74
CA HIS A 916 27.70 8.11 -10.48
C HIS A 916 28.58 6.88 -10.73
N ILE A 917 29.66 6.70 -9.97
CA ILE A 917 30.59 5.58 -10.19
C ILE A 917 29.91 4.20 -10.17
N HIS A 918 28.91 4.02 -9.29
CA HIS A 918 28.09 2.81 -9.24
C HIS A 918 27.25 2.57 -10.51
N GLU A 919 26.85 3.59 -11.28
CA GLU A 919 26.14 3.43 -12.57
C GLU A 919 27.03 2.68 -13.57
N LYS A 920 28.29 3.10 -13.66
CA LYS A 920 29.33 2.51 -14.50
C LYS A 920 29.72 1.12 -13.98
N GLU A 921 29.82 0.96 -12.66
CA GLU A 921 30.13 -0.33 -12.00
C GLU A 921 29.06 -1.39 -12.30
N ILE A 922 27.77 -1.08 -12.08
CA ILE A 922 26.65 -1.99 -12.39
C ILE A 922 26.66 -2.32 -13.88
N SER A 923 26.86 -1.33 -14.75
CA SER A 923 26.82 -1.52 -16.20
C SER A 923 27.95 -2.42 -16.71
N LYS A 924 29.19 -2.23 -16.24
CA LYS A 924 30.35 -3.06 -16.62
C LYS A 924 30.21 -4.49 -16.12
N GLN A 925 29.78 -4.68 -14.87
CA GLN A 925 29.72 -6.02 -14.24
C GLN A 925 28.51 -6.86 -14.69
N LEU A 926 27.40 -6.23 -15.08
CA LEU A 926 26.25 -6.93 -15.69
C LEU A 926 26.33 -7.06 -17.22
N GLY A 927 27.28 -6.39 -17.87
CA GLY A 927 27.34 -6.28 -19.34
C GLY A 927 26.10 -5.61 -19.97
N THR A 928 25.35 -4.83 -19.20
CA THR A 928 24.09 -4.18 -19.60
C THR A 928 24.04 -2.78 -19.01
N GLU A 929 23.88 -1.75 -19.85
CA GLU A 929 23.76 -0.37 -19.39
C GLU A 929 22.56 -0.18 -18.45
N VAL A 930 22.75 0.58 -17.37
CA VAL A 930 21.68 1.02 -16.45
C VAL A 930 21.73 2.53 -16.25
N ALA A 931 20.58 3.15 -15.99
CA ALA A 931 20.50 4.51 -15.47
C ALA A 931 20.32 4.46 -13.95
N PHE A 932 21.13 5.20 -13.18
CA PHE A 932 21.19 5.08 -11.72
C PHE A 932 21.20 6.44 -10.99
N ILE A 933 20.22 6.62 -10.10
CA ILE A 933 19.96 7.90 -9.42
C ILE A 933 20.07 7.75 -7.89
N PRO A 934 21.29 7.88 -7.31
CA PRO A 934 21.55 7.74 -5.87
C PRO A 934 21.08 8.94 -5.05
N HIS A 935 20.43 8.68 -3.91
CA HIS A 935 20.01 9.68 -2.93
C HIS A 935 20.38 9.27 -1.49
N VAL A 936 20.52 10.25 -0.59
CA VAL A 936 20.74 10.06 0.84
C VAL A 936 19.58 10.63 1.67
N ALA A 937 19.24 9.92 2.74
CA ALA A 937 18.20 10.26 3.69
C ALA A 937 18.72 10.26 5.15
N VAL A 938 17.87 10.71 6.08
CA VAL A 938 18.23 11.00 7.49
C VAL A 938 18.59 9.78 8.35
N TRP A 939 18.27 8.55 7.94
CA TRP A 939 18.62 7.36 8.74
C TRP A 939 20.12 7.03 8.64
N PHE A 940 20.69 6.38 9.67
CA PHE A 940 22.13 6.13 9.72
C PHE A 940 22.61 5.13 8.65
N GLN A 941 22.06 3.91 8.63
CA GLN A 941 22.51 2.84 7.73
C GLN A 941 21.35 2.03 7.13
N GLY A 942 21.59 1.47 5.95
CA GLY A 942 20.62 0.77 5.12
C GLY A 942 20.39 1.46 3.78
N ILE A 943 20.30 0.66 2.72
CA ILE A 943 19.99 1.04 1.34
C ILE A 943 18.66 0.41 0.93
N HIS A 944 17.87 1.14 0.14
CA HIS A 944 16.73 0.60 -0.59
C HIS A 944 16.75 1.07 -2.04
N HIS A 945 16.68 0.11 -2.97
CA HIS A 945 16.53 0.35 -4.39
C HIS A 945 15.09 0.09 -4.83
N THR A 946 14.61 0.92 -5.75
CA THR A 946 13.50 0.64 -6.65
C THR A 946 14.08 0.52 -8.06
N ILE A 947 14.00 -0.68 -8.63
CA ILE A 947 14.61 -1.03 -9.92
C ILE A 947 13.48 -1.28 -10.92
N SER A 948 13.35 -0.41 -11.93
CA SER A 948 12.39 -0.56 -13.03
C SER A 948 13.10 -1.15 -14.25
N ILE A 949 12.70 -2.35 -14.66
CA ILE A 949 13.33 -3.14 -15.72
C ILE A 949 12.32 -3.30 -16.88
N PRO A 950 12.57 -2.69 -18.05
CA PRO A 950 11.84 -3.01 -19.27
C PRO A 950 12.07 -4.47 -19.67
N LEU A 951 11.02 -5.20 -20.05
CA LEU A 951 11.09 -6.61 -20.41
C LEU A 951 10.92 -6.82 -21.92
N ASN A 952 11.73 -7.69 -22.51
CA ASN A 952 11.68 -8.04 -23.94
C ASN A 952 10.48 -8.91 -24.31
N ARG A 953 9.84 -9.55 -23.32
CA ARG A 953 8.63 -10.37 -23.45
C ARG A 953 7.65 -10.09 -22.32
N THR A 954 6.39 -10.44 -22.53
CA THR A 954 5.34 -10.37 -21.50
C THR A 954 5.58 -11.46 -20.46
N MET A 955 5.65 -11.09 -19.18
CA MET A 955 5.79 -12.00 -18.04
C MET A 955 4.80 -11.63 -16.93
N THR A 956 4.55 -12.51 -15.97
CA THR A 956 3.74 -12.24 -14.78
C THR A 956 4.62 -12.04 -13.54
N SER A 957 4.07 -11.41 -12.49
CA SER A 957 4.74 -11.33 -11.18
C SER A 957 5.10 -12.70 -10.58
N ARG A 958 4.38 -13.76 -10.95
CA ARG A 958 4.71 -15.14 -10.52
C ARG A 958 5.96 -15.63 -11.23
N ASP A 959 6.06 -15.43 -12.54
CA ASP A 959 7.21 -15.87 -13.33
C ASP A 959 8.49 -15.17 -12.86
N ILE A 960 8.42 -13.85 -12.67
CA ILE A 960 9.53 -13.07 -12.11
C ILE A 960 9.91 -13.61 -10.72
N ARG A 961 8.94 -13.75 -9.81
CA ARG A 961 9.24 -14.22 -8.45
C ARG A 961 9.90 -15.61 -8.45
N ASN A 962 9.40 -16.54 -9.26
CA ASN A 962 10.00 -17.87 -9.40
C ASN A 962 11.46 -17.76 -9.84
N ILE A 963 11.76 -16.97 -10.87
CA ILE A 963 13.13 -16.77 -11.37
C ILE A 963 14.10 -16.30 -10.27
N TYR A 964 13.68 -15.39 -9.38
CA TYR A 964 14.51 -14.98 -8.23
C TYR A 964 14.63 -16.07 -7.17
N GLN A 965 13.55 -16.82 -6.90
CA GLN A 965 13.59 -17.93 -5.94
C GLN A 965 14.51 -19.06 -6.42
N ASP A 966 14.49 -19.36 -7.71
CA ASP A 966 15.32 -20.39 -8.34
C ASP A 966 16.78 -19.92 -8.44
N ARG A 967 17.04 -18.69 -8.90
CA ARG A 967 18.40 -18.13 -9.06
C ARG A 967 19.15 -17.97 -7.74
N TYR A 968 18.45 -17.76 -6.63
CA TYR A 968 19.04 -17.59 -5.30
C TYR A 968 18.72 -18.74 -4.34
N ALA A 969 18.29 -19.90 -4.86
CA ALA A 969 18.09 -21.09 -4.06
C ALA A 969 19.42 -21.52 -3.38
N GLY A 970 19.42 -21.54 -2.04
CA GLY A 970 20.56 -21.93 -1.23
C GLY A 970 21.58 -20.82 -0.91
N GLU A 971 21.40 -19.60 -1.43
CA GLU A 971 22.24 -18.45 -1.06
C GLU A 971 21.87 -17.92 0.33
N LYS A 972 22.69 -18.22 1.36
CA LYS A 972 22.34 -17.92 2.77
C LYS A 972 22.12 -16.43 3.06
N LEU A 973 22.80 -15.55 2.33
CA LEU A 973 22.73 -14.11 2.51
C LEU A 973 21.77 -13.40 1.53
N VAL A 974 21.02 -14.14 0.69
CA VAL A 974 20.00 -13.57 -0.19
C VAL A 974 18.63 -14.13 0.13
N LYS A 975 17.70 -13.25 0.51
CA LYS A 975 16.36 -13.63 0.94
C LYS A 975 15.31 -13.03 0.02
N ILE A 976 14.54 -13.92 -0.62
CA ILE A 976 13.44 -13.52 -1.50
C ILE A 976 12.15 -13.38 -0.69
N VAL A 977 11.59 -12.17 -0.67
CA VAL A 977 10.36 -11.81 0.04
C VAL A 977 9.26 -11.42 -0.95
N GLY A 978 7.99 -11.63 -0.57
CA GLY A 978 6.86 -11.31 -1.46
C GLY A 978 6.60 -9.81 -1.58
N GLU A 979 6.49 -9.16 -0.43
CA GLU A 979 6.27 -7.70 -0.31
C GLU A 979 7.55 -6.91 -0.62
N SER A 980 7.44 -5.59 -0.77
CA SER A 980 8.60 -4.71 -0.92
C SER A 980 9.42 -4.66 0.39
N PRO A 981 10.73 -5.02 0.38
CA PRO A 981 11.57 -5.01 1.57
C PRO A 981 11.89 -3.59 2.07
N LEU A 982 12.03 -3.46 3.38
CA LEU A 982 12.13 -2.17 4.08
C LEU A 982 13.54 -1.96 4.64
N VAL A 983 14.05 -0.72 4.54
CA VAL A 983 15.35 -0.32 5.14
C VAL A 983 15.44 -0.73 6.61
N LYS A 984 14.40 -0.46 7.41
CA LYS A 984 14.35 -0.78 8.84
C LYS A 984 14.49 -2.28 9.15
N ASN A 985 14.18 -3.16 8.19
CA ASN A 985 14.25 -4.61 8.36
C ASN A 985 15.65 -5.17 8.06
N ILE A 986 16.44 -4.48 7.23
CA ILE A 986 17.77 -4.93 6.80
C ILE A 986 18.91 -4.16 7.48
N SER A 987 18.63 -2.96 7.99
CA SER A 987 19.59 -2.16 8.76
C SER A 987 20.12 -2.98 9.94
N GLY A 988 21.44 -3.10 10.04
CA GLY A 988 22.12 -3.95 11.02
C GLY A 988 22.19 -5.45 10.66
N LYS A 989 21.88 -5.85 9.42
CA LYS A 989 21.96 -7.26 8.97
C LYS A 989 22.95 -7.47 7.84
N HIS A 990 23.42 -8.72 7.75
CA HIS A 990 24.50 -9.16 6.87
C HIS A 990 24.05 -9.63 5.48
N GLY A 991 22.74 -9.67 5.21
CA GLY A 991 22.18 -10.15 3.95
C GLY A 991 21.52 -9.09 3.07
N VAL A 992 20.82 -9.58 2.06
CA VAL A 992 20.03 -8.84 1.07
C VAL A 992 18.59 -9.33 1.15
N GLU A 993 17.61 -8.42 1.24
CA GLU A 993 16.21 -8.76 0.99
C GLU A 993 15.80 -8.24 -0.40
N ILE A 994 15.25 -9.10 -1.24
CA ILE A 994 14.75 -8.75 -2.59
C ILE A 994 13.27 -9.14 -2.67
N GLY A 995 12.42 -8.22 -3.15
CA GLY A 995 10.98 -8.44 -3.21
C GLY A 995 10.22 -7.34 -3.93
N GLY A 996 8.91 -7.26 -3.69
CA GLY A 996 8.04 -6.26 -4.31
C GLY A 996 7.91 -6.43 -5.83
N PHE A 997 7.89 -7.68 -6.31
CA PHE A 997 7.89 -8.05 -7.74
C PHE A 997 6.60 -7.60 -8.46
N ALA A 998 6.49 -6.32 -8.79
CA ALA A 998 5.32 -5.71 -9.42
C ALA A 998 5.50 -5.62 -10.93
N VAL A 999 4.77 -6.43 -11.69
CA VAL A 999 4.78 -6.36 -13.17
C VAL A 999 3.66 -5.45 -13.66
N HIS A 1000 3.99 -4.58 -14.62
CA HIS A 1000 3.02 -3.70 -15.29
C HIS A 1000 1.97 -4.51 -16.06
N SER A 1001 0.76 -3.98 -16.25
CA SER A 1001 -0.37 -4.68 -16.89
C SER A 1001 -0.08 -5.19 -18.30
N SER A 1002 0.85 -4.57 -19.03
CA SER A 1002 1.31 -5.05 -20.35
C SER A 1002 2.24 -6.28 -20.29
N GLY A 1003 2.69 -6.68 -19.10
CA GLY A 1003 3.75 -7.68 -18.85
C GLY A 1003 5.15 -7.27 -19.31
N LYS A 1004 5.32 -6.12 -19.98
CA LYS A 1004 6.58 -5.66 -20.61
C LYS A 1004 7.47 -4.77 -19.71
N ARG A 1005 7.18 -4.66 -18.42
CA ARG A 1005 8.02 -3.92 -17.46
C ARG A 1005 7.76 -4.46 -16.06
N VAL A 1006 8.83 -4.70 -15.31
CA VAL A 1006 8.76 -5.08 -13.89
C VAL A 1006 9.43 -4.03 -13.03
N VAL A 1007 8.92 -3.86 -11.81
CA VAL A 1007 9.60 -3.16 -10.72
C VAL A 1007 9.97 -4.19 -9.66
N VAL A 1008 11.22 -4.15 -9.22
CA VAL A 1008 11.76 -4.99 -8.15
C VAL A 1008 12.43 -4.09 -7.12
N ASN A 1009 12.28 -4.42 -5.83
CA ASN A 1009 12.94 -3.73 -4.74
C ASN A 1009 14.03 -4.62 -4.13
N ALA A 1010 15.18 -4.04 -3.86
CA ALA A 1010 16.29 -4.69 -3.17
C ALA A 1010 16.77 -3.81 -2.02
N THR A 1011 16.95 -4.38 -0.83
CA THR A 1011 17.53 -3.68 0.33
C THR A 1011 18.74 -4.43 0.88
N ILE A 1012 19.72 -3.65 1.32
CA ILE A 1012 20.92 -4.14 2.03
C ILE A 1012 21.26 -3.19 3.17
N ASP A 1013 22.06 -3.65 4.12
CA ASP A 1013 22.84 -2.72 4.93
C ASP A 1013 24.06 -2.21 4.15
N ASN A 1014 24.27 -0.89 4.10
CA ASN A 1014 25.35 -0.29 3.30
C ASN A 1014 26.74 -0.39 3.93
N LEU A 1015 26.84 -0.67 5.24
CA LEU A 1015 28.10 -0.87 5.95
C LEU A 1015 28.45 -2.36 6.04
N LEU A 1016 27.44 -3.23 6.17
CA LEU A 1016 27.60 -4.68 6.27
C LEU A 1016 27.63 -5.34 4.88
N LYS A 1017 26.50 -5.80 4.34
CA LYS A 1017 26.47 -6.48 3.02
C LYS A 1017 26.91 -5.56 1.86
N GLY A 1018 26.80 -4.25 2.03
CA GLY A 1018 27.33 -3.27 1.09
C GLY A 1018 28.84 -3.02 1.19
N ALA A 1019 29.53 -3.53 2.21
CA ALA A 1019 30.98 -3.40 2.35
C ALA A 1019 31.64 -4.45 3.28
N ALA A 1020 31.52 -4.34 4.60
CA ALA A 1020 32.32 -5.13 5.56
C ALA A 1020 32.02 -6.64 5.55
N THR A 1021 30.76 -7.05 5.37
CA THR A 1021 30.38 -8.47 5.25
C THR A 1021 30.79 -9.04 3.90
N GLN A 1022 30.66 -8.24 2.84
CA GLN A 1022 31.15 -8.59 1.50
C GLN A 1022 32.67 -8.84 1.54
N CYS A 1023 33.40 -7.95 2.22
CA CYS A 1023 34.83 -8.08 2.45
C CYS A 1023 35.16 -9.38 3.18
N LEU A 1024 34.43 -9.72 4.24
CA LEU A 1024 34.68 -10.95 5.00
C LEU A 1024 34.36 -12.22 4.19
N GLN A 1025 33.28 -12.25 3.40
CA GLN A 1025 33.02 -13.37 2.47
C GLN A 1025 34.20 -13.57 1.50
N ASN A 1026 34.71 -12.48 0.94
CA ASN A 1026 35.84 -12.49 0.01
C ASN A 1026 37.13 -12.97 0.69
N MET A 1027 37.44 -12.47 1.90
CA MET A 1027 38.58 -12.90 2.71
C MET A 1027 38.49 -14.38 3.08
N ASN A 1028 37.29 -14.86 3.48
CA ASN A 1028 37.05 -16.25 3.84
C ASN A 1028 37.35 -17.18 2.66
N LEU A 1029 36.80 -16.89 1.47
CA LEU A 1029 37.02 -17.68 0.26
C LEU A 1029 38.49 -17.69 -0.16
N ALA A 1030 39.16 -16.53 -0.20
CA ALA A 1030 40.56 -16.40 -0.61
C ALA A 1030 41.54 -17.09 0.36
N LEU A 1031 41.26 -17.05 1.67
CA LEU A 1031 42.10 -17.68 2.69
C LEU A 1031 41.76 -19.16 2.95
N GLY A 1032 40.69 -19.69 2.33
CA GLY A 1032 40.31 -21.11 2.39
C GLY A 1032 39.40 -21.51 3.56
N TYR A 1033 38.76 -20.54 4.22
CA TYR A 1033 37.79 -20.73 5.30
C TYR A 1033 36.35 -20.90 4.77
N GLY A 1034 35.40 -21.16 5.67
CA GLY A 1034 33.98 -21.18 5.31
C GLY A 1034 33.51 -19.77 4.91
N GLU A 1035 32.82 -19.63 3.78
CA GLU A 1035 32.35 -18.31 3.27
C GLU A 1035 31.66 -17.45 4.34
N TYR A 1036 30.88 -18.11 5.20
CA TYR A 1036 30.07 -17.47 6.25
C TYR A 1036 30.72 -17.51 7.65
N ASP A 1037 31.97 -17.94 7.77
CA ASP A 1037 32.67 -17.96 9.07
C ASP A 1037 32.76 -16.52 9.62
N GLY A 1038 32.48 -16.36 10.92
CA GLY A 1038 32.42 -15.05 11.59
C GLY A 1038 31.27 -14.12 11.17
N ILE A 1039 30.41 -14.52 10.23
CA ILE A 1039 29.26 -13.73 9.77
C ILE A 1039 27.98 -14.24 10.49
N PRO A 1040 27.26 -13.41 11.25
CA PRO A 1040 25.91 -13.73 11.72
C PRO A 1040 24.90 -13.70 10.56
N TYR A 1041 24.11 -14.76 10.36
CA TYR A 1041 23.08 -14.84 9.32
C TYR A 1041 21.76 -15.42 9.85
#